data_AF-A0A8C1B984-F1
#
_entry.id   AF-A0A8C1B984-F1
#
_cell.length_a   1.000
_cell.length_b   1.000
_cell.length_c   1.000
_cell.angle_alpha   90.00
_cell.angle_beta   90.00
_cell.angle_gamma   90.00
#
_symmetry.space_group_name_H-M   'P 1'
#
loop_
_entity.id
_entity.type
_entity.pdbx_description
1 polymer ?
#
loop_
_entity_poly.entity_id
_entity_poly.type
_entity_poly.pdbx_seq_one_letter_code
_entity_poly.pdbx_strand_id
1 'polypeptide(L)'
;MSVRGFGKSTTDWIQCLWTAFSMRTFSFLKDSGAVCSPVWKSRVHFPCRNCQRPKLQSLSEHIIRMVLFPATSQTRVKAGSHLCCLGATLLRKIWRTTVSPSLLKDTRFATLALVGVLPNTWLLSHIYSAVVQSVLAGIKCFSISSSVSKAKDVAEQTFQLALDNFGLIPYRGALRSKAVFSIQAVNNEGIIIPLSDEDSRFMVKTASMIVHDIPDLQCGGNLGSIVFSESFLVSSMYIQQRDGALCSDSCYTVLTSSVPRHVCWLVDEADVRMSEQAQHLLKEEDGTCLGIPLTVKDSVYMFSNSLLSTPEEGKLVFFSEGILFVHPHHGSITLSMSHINTIKLCDGGSLSDISVLFIEYQTSLLPHLPFPLHSADFSLAIALLPKTKSYKSFYSQVLPAWRKSDSGLRVQHVLSDQLSPEHKSMYSRLLKLHEIHTPAANSQRAVLKTAYPQLPEHDRFLQHFAISSSVGEESVCSDHLSTVFSDTAPENNKHECKRKMVLTIITGLPGSHKENLCDFLMEVNQNRARWEVFCPALESSEEFSASHLQRYLSSLLAKQRETDLNSSRVVLLIPGYTDVLDVIQAITAHPDPQVHSRVTVGAVSACVNPLTSFITHRLLFPKLLEQCSQGVVSNVVFTGLTTEQKHPLLKHMQQLIRAANPSTAFISAEKGAVKRTEDIRLILNDSGFSQSHMINARYLLYPGWWEGRFASGSGSLSISQRCVEFSRPLERALFLQRCKALKSSIKPSPFTGNIYHISGKVLFSDNDRQMVVNCNSISGNVTIAPDQGTHHGPRTTNNCYLMFHGVGLTQEGLKDWLRHCAKQKVEKKVKKNKRTLTPQEIRYIHVKRHLDPLPPGYFYNGHHFVSFFGEKQNFHPLFDQFIDEYVQEANKEIERFNREVDLQPHSDLFDT
;
A
#
# COMPACT_ATOMS: atom_id res chain seq x y z
N MET A 1 -31.30 -41.90 14.58
CA MET A 1 -30.62 -42.19 15.87
C MET A 1 -30.25 -40.88 16.52
N SER A 2 -30.72 -40.69 17.75
CA SER A 2 -30.67 -39.47 18.54
C SER A 2 -29.40 -39.41 19.40
N VAL A 3 -28.98 -38.18 19.73
CA VAL A 3 -28.49 -37.68 21.04
C VAL A 3 -27.21 -36.82 20.93
N ARG A 4 -27.41 -35.50 21.13
CA ARG A 4 -26.60 -34.44 21.80
C ARG A 4 -25.11 -34.31 21.40
N GLY A 5 -24.54 -33.14 21.06
CA GLY A 5 -24.90 -31.74 21.32
C GLY A 5 -23.74 -31.08 22.07
N PHE A 6 -23.12 -30.02 21.50
CA PHE A 6 -22.58 -28.85 22.23
C PHE A 6 -22.13 -27.79 21.21
N GLY A 7 -22.59 -26.56 21.42
CA GLY A 7 -22.08 -25.36 20.75
C GLY A 7 -21.22 -24.51 21.69
N LYS A 8 -20.79 -23.37 21.13
CA LYS A 8 -20.22 -22.15 21.74
C LYS A 8 -18.73 -21.89 21.55
N SER A 9 -18.50 -20.79 20.81
CA SER A 9 -17.53 -19.69 20.99
C SER A 9 -16.08 -20.00 21.36
N THR A 10 -15.20 -19.79 20.38
CA THR A 10 -13.76 -19.57 20.52
C THR A 10 -13.44 -18.16 21.06
N THR A 11 -13.83 -17.89 22.32
CA THR A 11 -13.48 -16.66 23.06
C THR A 11 -12.69 -16.89 24.36
N ASP A 12 -12.25 -18.12 24.67
CA ASP A 12 -11.64 -18.43 25.99
C ASP A 12 -10.16 -18.86 25.98
N TRP A 13 -9.37 -18.47 24.98
CA TRP A 13 -7.90 -18.63 25.04
C TRP A 13 -7.11 -17.33 25.21
N ILE A 14 -7.80 -16.20 25.44
CA ILE A 14 -7.18 -14.86 25.64
C ILE A 14 -7.35 -14.34 27.08
N GLN A 15 -7.93 -15.11 28.01
CA GLN A 15 -8.20 -14.64 29.37
C GLN A 15 -7.36 -15.29 30.49
N CYS A 16 -6.50 -16.27 30.18
CA CYS A 16 -5.57 -16.86 31.17
C CYS A 16 -4.13 -16.30 31.15
N LEU A 17 -3.82 -15.34 30.27
CA LEU A 17 -2.52 -14.64 30.24
C LEU A 17 -2.61 -13.18 30.72
N TRP A 18 -3.79 -12.75 31.19
CA TRP A 18 -4.06 -11.35 31.58
C TRP A 18 -4.34 -11.15 33.07
N THR A 19 -4.03 -12.14 33.90
CA THR A 19 -4.18 -12.08 35.37
C THR A 19 -2.86 -12.14 36.14
N ALA A 20 -1.71 -12.15 35.45
CA ALA A 20 -0.38 -12.16 36.08
C ALA A 20 0.40 -10.83 35.95
N PHE A 21 -0.16 -9.81 35.29
CA PHE A 21 0.46 -8.49 35.17
C PHE A 21 -0.61 -7.38 35.25
N SER A 22 -1.26 -7.31 36.40
CA SER A 22 -2.04 -6.14 36.80
C SER A 22 -2.20 -6.16 38.32
N MET A 23 -1.36 -5.42 39.03
CA MET A 23 -1.78 -4.88 40.33
C MET A 23 -1.19 -3.49 40.54
N ARG A 24 -2.13 -2.55 40.62
CA ARG A 24 -1.96 -1.17 41.05
C ARG A 24 -1.50 -1.11 42.50
N THR A 25 -0.73 -0.07 42.76
CA THR A 25 -0.57 0.65 44.03
C THR A 25 -1.80 0.60 44.93
N PHE A 26 -1.59 0.13 46.17
CA PHE A 26 -2.45 0.39 47.33
C PHE A 26 -1.58 1.01 48.42
N SER A 27 -1.97 2.20 48.88
CA SER A 27 -1.58 2.79 50.16
C SER A 27 -2.49 2.24 51.25
N PHE A 28 -1.98 1.96 52.47
CA PHE A 28 -2.70 2.16 53.74
C PHE A 28 -1.74 2.11 54.95
N LEU A 29 -2.23 2.70 56.04
CA LEU A 29 -1.62 3.20 57.29
C LEU A 29 -0.67 2.30 58.11
N LYS A 30 0.27 3.01 58.77
CA LYS A 30 0.65 3.04 60.21
C LYS A 30 0.29 1.87 61.16
N ASP A 31 1.26 1.64 62.07
CA ASP A 31 1.25 0.92 63.35
C ASP A 31 1.51 -0.59 63.34
N SER A 32 2.78 -0.96 63.58
CA SER A 32 3.19 -1.78 64.73
C SER A 32 4.69 -2.09 64.63
N GLY A 33 5.41 -1.77 65.69
CA GLY A 33 6.86 -1.94 65.78
C GLY A 33 7.28 -3.40 65.94
N ALA A 34 8.37 -3.77 65.26
CA ALA A 34 9.32 -4.75 65.75
C ALA A 34 10.67 -4.53 65.05
N VAL A 35 11.69 -4.39 65.88
CA VAL A 35 13.11 -4.23 65.59
C VAL A 35 13.66 -5.52 64.96
N CYS A 36 14.47 -5.41 63.89
CA CYS A 36 15.76 -6.11 63.75
C CYS A 36 16.49 -5.70 62.46
N SER A 37 17.80 -5.46 62.63
CA SER A 37 18.78 -4.98 61.65
C SER A 37 19.35 -6.12 60.77
N PRO A 38 20.22 -5.81 59.77
CA PRO A 38 20.38 -6.59 58.55
C PRO A 38 21.55 -7.58 58.59
N VAL A 39 21.49 -8.64 57.77
CA VAL A 39 22.67 -9.46 57.43
C VAL A 39 22.69 -9.73 55.92
N TRP A 40 23.62 -9.08 55.23
CA TRP A 40 24.17 -9.54 53.96
C TRP A 40 25.01 -10.79 54.18
N LYS A 41 24.81 -11.84 53.38
CA LYS A 41 25.87 -12.83 53.10
C LYS A 41 25.80 -13.33 51.65
N SER A 42 27.01 -13.48 51.13
CA SER A 42 27.43 -13.71 49.77
C SER A 42 27.49 -15.20 49.38
N ARG A 43 27.50 -15.42 48.06
CA ARG A 43 28.05 -16.58 47.30
C ARG A 43 27.53 -17.99 47.63
N VAL A 44 26.94 -18.63 46.63
CA VAL A 44 27.28 -20.03 46.24
C VAL A 44 27.25 -20.15 44.71
N HIS A 45 28.25 -20.84 44.17
CA HIS A 45 28.49 -21.09 42.75
C HIS A 45 28.43 -22.61 42.49
N PHE A 46 28.15 -22.98 41.23
CA PHE A 46 28.22 -24.30 40.56
C PHE A 46 27.07 -25.33 40.76
N PRO A 47 26.85 -26.29 39.82
CA PRO A 47 27.22 -26.35 38.39
C PRO A 47 26.07 -26.83 37.45
N CYS A 48 26.26 -26.58 36.15
CA CYS A 48 25.56 -27.26 35.05
C CYS A 48 26.01 -28.72 34.92
N ARG A 49 25.09 -29.69 34.94
CA ARG A 49 25.23 -31.02 34.32
C ARG A 49 23.87 -31.55 33.87
N ASN A 50 23.89 -32.19 32.70
CA ASN A 50 22.86 -33.02 32.05
C ASN A 50 21.90 -32.32 31.07
N CYS A 51 22.48 -31.89 29.95
CA CYS A 51 21.84 -31.97 28.65
C CYS A 51 21.50 -33.44 28.31
N GLN A 52 20.21 -33.75 28.21
CA GLN A 52 19.73 -34.82 27.33
C GLN A 52 18.77 -34.20 26.31
N ARG A 53 19.21 -34.20 25.05
CA ARG A 53 18.41 -33.89 23.86
C ARG A 53 17.30 -34.94 23.70
N PRO A 54 16.09 -34.57 23.28
CA PRO A 54 15.31 -35.39 22.38
C PRO A 54 15.58 -34.97 20.93
N LYS A 55 15.90 -35.98 20.10
CA LYS A 55 15.91 -35.89 18.64
C LYS A 55 14.50 -35.55 18.15
N LEU A 56 14.34 -34.42 17.45
CA LEU A 56 13.30 -34.25 16.44
C LEU A 56 13.99 -34.13 15.07
N GLN A 57 14.20 -35.29 14.45
CA GLN A 57 14.33 -35.40 13.00
C GLN A 57 12.92 -35.54 12.41
N SER A 58 12.76 -35.02 11.19
CA SER A 58 11.58 -35.08 10.31
C SER A 58 10.46 -34.04 10.56
N LEU A 59 10.76 -32.76 10.32
CA LEU A 59 9.80 -31.83 9.68
C LEU A 59 10.49 -30.56 9.14
N SER A 60 11.72 -30.69 8.63
CA SER A 60 12.56 -29.58 8.18
C SER A 60 12.93 -29.67 6.69
N GLU A 61 11.97 -29.93 5.81
CA GLU A 61 12.23 -29.95 4.36
C GLU A 61 11.19 -29.23 3.50
N HIS A 62 10.31 -28.39 4.07
CA HIS A 62 9.31 -27.64 3.27
C HIS A 62 9.12 -26.15 3.62
N ILE A 63 9.95 -25.55 4.49
CA ILE A 63 9.78 -24.13 4.89
C ILE A 63 11.03 -23.25 4.66
N ILE A 64 12.16 -23.82 4.19
CA ILE A 64 13.37 -23.03 3.88
C ILE A 64 13.64 -23.12 2.38
N ARG A 65 12.88 -22.34 1.59
CA ARG A 65 13.22 -21.99 0.19
C ARG A 65 12.41 -20.81 -0.39
N MET A 66 12.01 -19.86 0.44
CA MET A 66 11.44 -18.58 -0.02
C MET A 66 12.02 -17.46 0.82
N VAL A 67 13.12 -16.87 0.35
CA VAL A 67 13.62 -15.50 0.56
C VAL A 67 15.10 -15.54 0.13
N LEU A 68 15.44 -14.73 -0.88
CA LEU A 68 16.76 -14.50 -1.53
C LEU A 68 17.10 -15.39 -2.74
N PHE A 69 16.92 -14.84 -3.96
CA PHE A 69 17.90 -14.67 -5.06
C PHE A 69 17.15 -14.32 -6.39
N PRO A 70 17.78 -13.59 -7.34
CA PRO A 70 17.14 -13.00 -8.50
C PRO A 70 16.92 -14.03 -9.63
N ALA A 71 16.12 -13.62 -10.61
CA ALA A 71 15.64 -14.43 -11.71
C ALA A 71 16.72 -15.27 -12.42
N THR A 72 16.60 -16.60 -12.34
CA THR A 72 16.86 -17.53 -13.45
C THR A 72 15.86 -18.69 -13.42
N SER A 73 15.65 -19.27 -14.59
CA SER A 73 14.50 -20.07 -15.03
C SER A 73 14.24 -21.40 -14.30
N GLN A 74 12.97 -21.81 -14.35
CA GLN A 74 12.41 -23.16 -14.11
C GLN A 74 12.32 -23.66 -12.66
N THR A 75 11.13 -23.63 -12.06
CA THR A 75 10.31 -24.83 -11.76
C THR A 75 8.98 -24.51 -11.05
N ARG A 76 8.04 -25.44 -11.17
CA ARG A 76 6.57 -25.37 -11.08
C ARG A 76 5.96 -25.35 -9.65
N VAL A 77 4.84 -24.61 -9.56
CA VAL A 77 3.55 -24.96 -8.90
C VAL A 77 3.44 -24.82 -7.36
N LYS A 78 3.00 -23.63 -6.92
CA LYS A 78 1.79 -23.35 -6.09
C LYS A 78 1.90 -21.95 -5.47
N ALA A 79 1.38 -20.93 -6.15
CA ALA A 79 1.12 -19.63 -5.53
C ALA A 79 0.05 -18.88 -6.34
N GLY A 80 -1.17 -18.88 -5.84
CA GLY A 80 -2.29 -18.16 -6.43
C GLY A 80 -3.33 -17.90 -5.36
N SER A 81 -3.07 -16.90 -4.49
CA SER A 81 -4.06 -16.26 -3.59
C SER A 81 -3.46 -15.29 -2.55
N HIS A 82 -2.16 -15.00 -2.52
CA HIS A 82 -1.57 -14.27 -1.39
C HIS A 82 -0.95 -12.88 -1.67
N LEU A 83 -1.16 -12.25 -2.83
CA LEU A 83 -0.52 -10.94 -3.11
C LEU A 83 -1.29 -9.68 -2.70
N CYS A 84 -2.62 -9.71 -2.51
CA CYS A 84 -3.38 -8.47 -2.21
C CYS A 84 -3.49 -8.09 -0.72
N CYS A 85 -3.17 -9.01 0.21
CA CYS A 85 -3.20 -8.69 1.65
C CYS A 85 -1.85 -8.19 2.20
N LEU A 86 -0.82 -8.09 1.36
CA LEU A 86 0.55 -7.83 1.81
C LEU A 86 0.82 -6.35 2.13
N GLY A 87 0.25 -5.34 1.48
CA GLY A 87 0.64 -3.93 1.76
C GLY A 87 0.47 -3.49 3.24
N ALA A 88 -0.70 -3.69 3.83
CA ALA A 88 -0.96 -3.34 5.23
C ALA A 88 -0.45 -4.39 6.23
N THR A 89 -0.35 -5.66 5.81
CA THR A 89 0.12 -6.76 6.66
C THR A 89 1.64 -6.83 6.69
N LEU A 90 2.33 -6.38 5.64
CA LEU A 90 3.78 -6.24 5.52
C LEU A 90 4.26 -5.04 6.32
N LEU A 91 3.57 -3.89 6.29
CA LEU A 91 3.86 -2.79 7.23
C LEU A 91 3.64 -3.20 8.70
N ARG A 92 2.59 -4.00 8.98
CA ARG A 92 2.34 -4.56 10.33
C ARG A 92 3.32 -5.69 10.69
N LYS A 93 3.77 -6.50 9.73
CA LYS A 93 4.77 -7.55 9.95
C LYS A 93 6.11 -6.90 10.14
N ILE A 94 6.59 -6.05 9.22
CA ILE A 94 7.78 -5.21 9.37
C ILE A 94 7.74 -4.54 10.73
N TRP A 95 6.70 -3.81 11.14
CA TRP A 95 6.69 -3.21 12.48
C TRP A 95 6.76 -4.23 13.64
N ARG A 96 6.07 -5.38 13.55
CA ARG A 96 6.10 -6.45 14.58
C ARG A 96 7.33 -7.36 14.53
N THR A 97 8.04 -7.46 13.41
CA THR A 97 9.24 -8.29 13.20
C THR A 97 10.51 -7.46 13.34
N THR A 98 10.48 -6.16 13.05
CA THR A 98 11.61 -5.23 13.20
C THR A 98 11.75 -4.76 14.65
N VAL A 99 10.70 -4.87 15.47
CA VAL A 99 10.75 -4.55 16.90
C VAL A 99 10.21 -5.73 17.70
N SER A 100 11.08 -6.69 17.99
CA SER A 100 10.80 -7.68 19.04
C SER A 100 10.82 -6.97 20.41
N PRO A 101 9.85 -7.22 21.32
CA PRO A 101 9.91 -6.77 22.71
C PRO A 101 11.16 -7.31 23.45
N SER A 102 11.81 -8.35 22.94
CA SER A 102 13.07 -8.87 23.49
C SER A 102 14.29 -8.03 23.10
N LEU A 103 14.31 -7.39 21.91
CA LEU A 103 15.43 -6.53 21.47
C LEU A 103 15.45 -5.18 22.21
N LEU A 104 14.28 -4.71 22.64
CA LEU A 104 14.15 -3.51 23.48
C LEU A 104 14.67 -3.71 24.92
N LYS A 105 14.84 -4.96 25.37
CA LYS A 105 15.38 -5.24 26.72
C LYS A 105 16.90 -5.15 26.78
N ASP A 106 17.58 -5.31 25.65
CA ASP A 106 19.06 -5.33 25.58
C ASP A 106 19.65 -4.02 24.99
N THR A 107 18.84 -2.99 24.72
CA THR A 107 19.27 -1.81 23.94
C THR A 107 19.58 -0.54 24.74
N ARG A 108 19.80 -0.61 26.06
CA ARG A 108 20.45 0.48 26.81
C ARG A 108 21.40 -0.04 27.88
N PHE A 109 22.70 0.16 27.67
CA PHE A 109 23.62 0.47 28.76
C PHE A 109 23.63 2.00 28.92
N ALA A 110 22.60 2.54 29.55
CA ALA A 110 22.57 3.93 29.98
C ALA A 110 22.28 3.94 31.48
N THR A 111 23.33 3.78 32.27
CA THR A 111 23.28 4.08 33.69
C THR A 111 24.61 4.70 34.06
N LEU A 112 24.68 6.03 33.95
CA LEU A 112 25.67 6.77 34.72
C LEU A 112 25.15 6.80 36.17
N ALA A 113 25.47 5.76 36.94
CA ALA A 113 25.36 5.83 38.40
C ALA A 113 26.55 6.65 38.90
N LEU A 114 26.42 7.98 38.90
CA LEU A 114 27.34 8.83 39.65
C LEU A 114 27.03 8.65 41.14
N VAL A 115 27.74 7.73 41.78
CA VAL A 115 27.85 7.70 43.24
C VAL A 115 28.88 8.76 43.60
N GLY A 116 28.43 9.79 44.32
CA GLY A 116 29.21 10.99 44.62
C GLY A 116 30.47 10.72 45.44
N VAL A 117 31.47 11.58 45.30
CA VAL A 117 31.94 12.61 46.25
C VAL A 117 33.01 13.40 45.48
N LEU A 118 33.16 14.72 45.72
CA LEU A 118 34.23 15.64 45.25
C LEU A 118 33.84 16.62 44.10
N PRO A 119 34.50 17.80 44.01
CA PRO A 119 34.36 18.84 42.96
C PRO A 119 34.40 18.36 41.49
N ASN A 120 34.61 17.07 41.25
CA ASN A 120 34.71 16.41 39.95
C ASN A 120 33.34 15.96 39.37
N THR A 121 32.22 16.07 40.10
CA THR A 121 30.88 15.70 39.60
C THR A 121 30.37 16.61 38.48
N TRP A 122 30.69 17.91 38.55
CA TRP A 122 30.38 18.87 37.51
C TRP A 122 31.18 18.61 36.24
N LEU A 123 32.46 18.26 36.38
CA LEU A 123 33.31 17.87 35.26
C LEU A 123 32.72 16.69 34.48
N LEU A 124 32.33 15.61 35.17
CA LEU A 124 31.74 14.43 34.53
C LEU A 124 30.39 14.73 33.88
N SER A 125 29.57 15.58 34.49
CA SER A 125 28.29 16.02 33.92
C SER A 125 28.48 16.82 32.62
N HIS A 126 29.47 17.71 32.56
CA HIS A 126 29.82 18.44 31.34
C HIS A 126 30.37 17.53 30.24
N ILE A 127 31.25 16.58 30.59
CA ILE A 127 31.74 15.57 29.64
C ILE A 127 30.57 14.73 29.12
N TYR A 128 29.66 14.29 29.99
CA TYR A 128 28.45 13.56 29.58
C TYR A 128 27.57 14.36 28.61
N SER A 129 27.33 15.65 28.90
CA SER A 129 26.62 16.57 28.01
C SER A 129 27.29 16.65 26.63
N ALA A 130 28.63 16.75 26.59
CA ALA A 130 29.40 16.76 25.35
C ALA A 130 29.26 15.46 24.56
N VAL A 131 29.26 14.30 25.23
CA VAL A 131 29.05 12.98 24.61
C VAL A 131 27.63 12.89 24.01
N VAL A 132 26.60 13.36 24.73
CA VAL A 132 25.22 13.38 24.22
C VAL A 132 25.10 14.26 22.97
N GLN A 133 25.66 15.47 22.99
CA GLN A 133 25.68 16.38 21.84
C GLN A 133 26.38 15.74 20.64
N SER A 134 27.52 15.09 20.88
CA SER A 134 28.30 14.39 19.86
C SER A 134 27.51 13.26 19.19
N VAL A 135 26.85 12.39 19.97
CA VAL A 135 26.06 11.28 19.41
C VAL A 135 24.89 11.79 18.57
N LEU A 136 24.15 12.80 19.05
CA LEU A 136 23.02 13.37 18.30
C LEU A 136 23.48 14.07 17.01
N ALA A 137 24.63 14.76 17.05
CA ALA A 137 25.23 15.36 15.86
C ALA A 137 25.69 14.30 14.84
N GLY A 138 26.28 13.20 15.33
CA GLY A 138 26.67 12.05 14.51
C GLY A 138 25.48 11.40 13.82
N ILE A 139 24.37 11.17 14.54
CA ILE A 139 23.11 10.65 13.98
C ILE A 139 22.59 11.56 12.86
N LYS A 140 22.51 12.87 13.12
CA LYS A 140 22.04 13.85 12.14
C LYS A 140 22.94 13.92 10.89
N CYS A 141 24.26 13.82 11.08
CA CYS A 141 25.20 13.78 9.95
C CYS A 141 25.04 12.48 9.16
N PHE A 142 24.91 11.34 9.84
CA PHE A 142 24.72 10.05 9.19
C PHE A 142 23.40 10.00 8.40
N SER A 143 22.31 10.57 8.92
CA SER A 143 21.03 10.55 8.21
C SER A 143 21.07 11.28 6.86
N ILE A 144 21.88 12.34 6.76
CA ILE A 144 22.00 13.16 5.54
C ILE A 144 23.04 12.57 4.59
N SER A 145 24.18 12.14 5.13
CA SER A 145 25.34 11.73 4.31
C SER A 145 25.39 10.23 4.02
N SER A 146 24.66 9.41 4.79
CA SER A 146 24.79 7.94 4.86
C SER A 146 26.23 7.46 5.05
N SER A 147 27.13 8.31 5.56
CA SER A 147 28.57 8.06 5.65
C SER A 147 29.01 7.97 7.11
N VAL A 148 29.55 6.81 7.48
CA VAL A 148 30.05 6.55 8.84
C VAL A 148 31.26 7.42 9.17
N SER A 149 32.18 7.60 8.22
CA SER A 149 33.38 8.43 8.41
C SER A 149 33.01 9.89 8.67
N LYS A 150 32.15 10.48 7.82
CA LYS A 150 31.67 11.86 8.03
C LYS A 150 30.93 12.02 9.35
N ALA A 151 30.08 11.06 9.71
CA ALA A 151 29.37 11.08 10.98
C ALA A 151 30.32 11.02 12.18
N LYS A 152 31.37 10.20 12.09
CA LYS A 152 32.43 10.10 13.10
C LYS A 152 33.19 11.42 13.23
N ASP A 153 33.62 12.01 12.13
CA ASP A 153 34.35 13.28 12.13
C ASP A 153 33.51 14.40 12.76
N VAL A 154 32.23 14.51 12.39
CA VAL A 154 31.30 15.49 12.96
C VAL A 154 31.05 15.23 14.45
N ALA A 155 30.88 13.97 14.85
CA ALA A 155 30.70 13.61 16.26
C ALA A 155 31.92 14.00 17.10
N GLU A 156 33.13 13.62 16.66
CA GLU A 156 34.37 13.95 17.35
C GLU A 156 34.62 15.47 17.40
N GLN A 157 34.39 16.20 16.31
CA GLN A 157 34.50 17.65 16.29
C GLN A 157 33.50 18.31 17.25
N THR A 158 32.25 17.85 17.24
CA THR A 158 31.19 18.35 18.15
C THR A 158 31.57 18.11 19.61
N PHE A 159 32.12 16.93 19.93
CA PHE A 159 32.60 16.61 21.27
C PHE A 159 33.69 17.61 21.72
N GLN A 160 34.67 17.88 20.86
CA GLN A 160 35.76 18.81 21.17
C GLN A 160 35.27 20.26 21.35
N LEU A 161 34.36 20.72 20.49
CA LEU A 161 33.75 22.04 20.60
C LEU A 161 32.91 22.18 21.88
N ALA A 162 32.18 21.14 22.26
CA ALA A 162 31.40 21.14 23.49
C ALA A 162 32.33 21.22 24.73
N LEU A 163 33.46 20.52 24.74
CA LEU A 163 34.46 20.66 25.81
C LEU A 163 35.00 22.09 25.92
N ASP A 164 35.31 22.74 24.79
CA ASP A 164 35.76 24.13 24.77
C ASP A 164 34.68 25.07 25.36
N ASN A 165 33.43 24.89 24.97
CA ASN A 165 32.29 25.69 25.46
C ASN A 165 32.04 25.53 26.96
N PHE A 166 32.34 24.36 27.53
CA PHE A 166 32.25 24.11 28.97
C PHE A 166 33.51 24.54 29.75
N GLY A 167 34.48 25.18 29.08
CA GLY A 167 35.74 25.59 29.71
C GLY A 167 36.68 24.44 30.04
N LEU A 168 36.48 23.26 29.43
CA LEU A 168 37.25 22.03 29.68
C LEU A 168 38.46 21.88 28.73
N ILE A 169 39.03 22.99 28.27
CA ILE A 169 40.21 23.04 27.39
C ILE A 169 41.37 22.17 27.91
N PRO A 170 41.68 22.12 29.23
CA PRO A 170 42.77 21.27 29.75
C PRO A 170 42.55 19.77 29.53
N TYR A 171 41.29 19.32 29.48
CA TYR A 171 40.93 17.91 29.28
C TYR A 171 40.90 17.52 27.81
N ARG A 172 40.80 18.49 26.90
CA ARG A 172 40.61 18.28 25.47
C ARG A 172 41.64 17.34 24.86
N GLY A 173 42.92 17.61 25.08
CA GLY A 173 44.02 16.80 24.53
C GLY A 173 44.02 15.37 25.07
N ALA A 174 43.76 15.20 26.37
CA ALA A 174 43.74 13.90 27.02
C ALA A 174 42.54 13.04 26.63
N LEU A 175 41.37 13.66 26.39
CA LEU A 175 40.14 12.94 26.05
C LEU A 175 40.02 12.64 24.55
N ARG A 176 40.70 13.40 23.67
CA ARG A 176 40.59 13.24 22.21
C ARG A 176 40.95 11.82 21.74
N SER A 177 42.03 11.23 22.27
CA SER A 177 42.46 9.88 21.90
C SER A 177 41.69 8.77 22.63
N LYS A 178 40.90 9.13 23.65
CA LYS A 178 40.15 8.20 24.51
C LYS A 178 38.65 8.16 24.18
N ALA A 179 38.19 9.06 23.31
CA ALA A 179 36.81 9.11 22.83
C ALA A 179 36.66 8.26 21.56
N VAL A 180 35.72 7.32 21.57
CA VAL A 180 35.42 6.43 20.44
C VAL A 180 33.95 6.58 20.07
N PHE A 181 33.70 7.03 18.84
CA PHE A 181 32.36 7.06 18.26
C PHE A 181 32.14 5.89 17.29
N SER A 182 30.97 5.26 17.34
CA SER A 182 30.61 4.18 16.42
C SER A 182 29.12 4.16 16.09
N ILE A 183 28.78 3.67 14.89
CA ILE A 183 27.41 3.39 14.46
C ILE A 183 27.36 1.94 14.00
N GLN A 184 26.36 1.19 14.46
CA GLN A 184 26.18 -0.23 14.11
C GLN A 184 24.71 -0.47 13.72
N ALA A 185 24.49 -1.20 12.62
CA ALA A 185 23.17 -1.74 12.29
C ALA A 185 23.06 -3.16 12.83
N VAL A 186 21.90 -3.52 13.37
CA VAL A 186 21.65 -4.83 13.96
C VAL A 186 20.41 -5.45 13.33
N ASN A 187 20.50 -6.70 12.90
CA ASN A 187 19.37 -7.44 12.36
C ASN A 187 18.47 -8.01 13.48
N ASN A 188 17.38 -8.67 13.09
CA ASN A 188 16.42 -9.24 14.06
C ASN A 188 16.98 -10.40 14.90
N GLU A 189 18.16 -10.93 14.55
CA GLU A 189 18.86 -12.00 15.25
C GLU A 189 19.95 -11.46 16.20
N GLY A 190 20.15 -10.13 16.26
CA GLY A 190 21.20 -9.50 17.05
C GLY A 190 22.57 -9.47 16.38
N ILE A 191 22.65 -9.81 15.09
CA ILE A 191 23.91 -9.80 14.32
C ILE A 191 24.15 -8.40 13.77
N ILE A 192 25.38 -7.92 13.94
CA ILE A 192 25.84 -6.65 13.40
C ILE A 192 26.00 -6.79 11.88
N ILE A 193 25.27 -5.96 11.13
CA ILE A 193 25.34 -5.88 9.67
C ILE A 193 26.19 -4.67 9.28
N PRO A 194 27.16 -4.82 8.35
CA PRO A 194 27.94 -3.69 7.86
C PRO A 194 27.04 -2.60 7.27
N LEU A 195 27.30 -1.34 7.61
CA LEU A 195 26.52 -0.20 7.12
C LEU A 195 26.71 0.07 5.61
N SER A 196 27.68 -0.58 4.98
CA SER A 196 27.87 -0.59 3.53
C SER A 196 26.93 -1.54 2.80
N ASP A 197 26.28 -2.47 3.52
CA ASP A 197 25.35 -3.42 2.97
C ASP A 197 23.99 -2.75 2.70
N GLU A 198 23.35 -3.06 1.57
CA GLU A 198 22.03 -2.54 1.21
C GLU A 198 20.97 -2.95 2.24
N ASP A 199 21.09 -4.17 2.78
CA ASP A 199 20.20 -4.71 3.79
C ASP A 199 20.20 -3.84 5.06
N SER A 200 21.29 -3.14 5.33
CA SER A 200 21.41 -2.25 6.50
C SER A 200 20.54 -0.99 6.40
N ARG A 201 20.08 -0.60 5.20
CA ARG A 201 19.38 0.67 4.93
C ARG A 201 18.18 0.88 5.85
N PHE A 202 17.35 -0.15 5.98
CA PHE A 202 16.10 -0.11 6.78
C PHE A 202 16.23 -0.74 8.18
N MET A 203 17.43 -1.18 8.57
CA MET A 203 17.68 -1.72 9.90
C MET A 203 17.79 -0.62 10.95
N VAL A 204 17.44 -0.98 12.19
CA VAL A 204 17.67 -0.16 13.37
C VAL A 204 19.18 0.00 13.55
N LYS A 205 19.61 1.25 13.73
CA LYS A 205 21.01 1.61 13.94
C LYS A 205 21.18 2.12 15.35
N THR A 206 22.31 1.81 15.96
CA THR A 206 22.69 2.32 17.27
C THR A 206 23.96 3.15 17.10
N ALA A 207 23.88 4.43 17.43
CA ALA A 207 25.04 5.31 17.52
C ALA A 207 25.48 5.37 18.98
N SER A 208 26.78 5.27 19.21
CA SER A 208 27.38 5.30 20.54
C SER A 208 28.64 6.13 20.58
N MET A 209 28.88 6.78 21.71
CA MET A 209 30.18 7.36 22.04
C MET A 209 30.61 6.91 23.44
N ILE A 210 31.85 6.43 23.53
CA ILE A 210 32.48 6.00 24.77
C ILE A 210 33.73 6.83 24.99
N VAL A 211 33.88 7.42 26.17
CA VAL A 211 35.08 8.14 26.59
C VAL A 211 35.73 7.34 27.72
N HIS A 212 36.87 6.74 27.43
CA HIS A 212 37.60 5.91 28.37
C HIS A 212 38.49 6.73 29.29
N ASP A 213 38.80 6.18 30.46
CA ASP A 213 39.86 6.62 31.37
C ASP A 213 39.97 8.14 31.55
N ILE A 214 38.89 8.78 31.98
CA ILE A 214 38.83 10.23 32.19
C ILE A 214 39.81 10.58 33.32
N PRO A 215 40.87 11.36 33.04
CA PRO A 215 41.86 11.70 34.07
C PRO A 215 41.24 12.64 35.11
N ASP A 216 41.68 12.54 36.35
CA ASP A 216 41.50 13.58 37.36
C ASP A 216 42.75 14.48 37.35
N LEU A 217 42.66 15.65 36.73
CA LEU A 217 43.80 16.58 36.66
C LEU A 217 44.11 17.25 38.01
N GLN A 218 43.20 17.18 39.00
CA GLN A 218 43.40 17.77 40.32
C GLN A 218 44.10 16.80 41.27
N CYS A 219 43.73 15.51 41.23
CA CYS A 219 44.25 14.49 42.15
C CYS A 219 45.17 13.44 41.49
N GLY A 220 45.40 13.48 40.18
CA GLY A 220 46.28 12.56 39.46
C GLY A 220 45.72 11.14 39.29
N GLY A 221 44.40 10.98 39.41
CA GLY A 221 43.68 9.70 39.33
C GLY A 221 42.89 9.49 38.03
N ASN A 222 41.98 8.51 38.03
CA ASN A 222 41.05 8.23 36.93
C ASN A 222 39.61 8.27 37.48
N LEU A 223 38.77 9.11 36.88
CA LEU A 223 37.37 9.34 37.26
C LEU A 223 36.40 8.30 36.66
N GLY A 224 36.90 7.41 35.80
CA GLY A 224 36.13 6.35 35.16
C GLY A 224 35.90 6.59 33.67
N SER A 225 34.85 5.99 33.12
CA SER A 225 34.49 6.09 31.70
C SER A 225 33.04 6.52 31.56
N ILE A 226 32.74 7.24 30.48
CA ILE A 226 31.39 7.68 30.14
C ILE A 226 30.95 7.00 28.85
N VAL A 227 29.70 6.51 28.81
CA VAL A 227 29.08 5.96 27.61
C VAL A 227 27.70 6.58 27.42
N PHE A 228 27.37 6.90 26.17
CA PHE A 228 26.03 7.24 25.75
C PHE A 228 25.71 6.57 24.41
N SER A 229 24.46 6.15 24.23
CA SER A 229 24.01 5.51 23.00
C SER A 229 22.54 5.79 22.73
N GLU A 230 22.20 5.93 21.44
CA GLU A 230 20.83 6.13 20.97
C GLU A 230 20.56 5.20 19.78
N SER A 231 19.36 4.61 19.75
CA SER A 231 18.88 3.81 18.63
C SER A 231 17.97 4.64 17.74
N PHE A 232 18.20 4.56 16.43
CA PHE A 232 17.53 5.40 15.45
C PHE A 232 17.26 4.64 14.15
N LEU A 233 16.30 5.17 13.38
CA LEU A 233 16.03 4.76 12.01
C LEU A 233 16.26 5.94 11.09
N VAL A 234 16.73 5.62 9.88
CA VAL A 234 16.92 6.59 8.80
C VAL A 234 16.07 6.16 7.63
N SER A 235 15.56 7.14 6.92
CA SER A 235 14.87 6.98 5.65
C SER A 235 15.49 7.96 4.65
N SER A 236 15.73 7.48 3.43
CA SER A 236 16.30 8.27 2.36
C SER A 236 15.66 7.88 1.03
N MET A 237 15.30 8.86 0.22
CA MET A 237 14.72 8.65 -1.11
C MET A 237 15.29 9.65 -2.12
N TYR A 238 15.31 9.26 -3.39
CA TYR A 238 15.70 10.14 -4.47
C TYR A 238 14.51 10.96 -4.95
N ILE A 239 14.76 12.24 -5.18
CA ILE A 239 13.83 13.21 -5.75
C ILE A 239 14.33 13.58 -7.12
N GLN A 240 13.48 13.45 -8.14
CA GLN A 240 13.75 13.97 -9.46
C GLN A 240 13.12 15.35 -9.64
N GLN A 241 13.97 16.32 -9.97
CA GLN A 241 13.57 17.69 -10.32
C GLN A 241 13.11 17.79 -11.78
N ARG A 242 12.44 18.89 -12.14
CA ARG A 242 11.90 19.11 -13.50
C ARG A 242 12.97 19.19 -14.59
N ASP A 243 14.19 19.55 -14.22
CA ASP A 243 15.37 19.58 -15.10
C ASP A 243 16.04 18.21 -15.25
N GLY A 244 15.51 17.17 -14.58
CA GLY A 244 16.07 15.83 -14.55
C GLY A 244 17.14 15.61 -13.47
N ALA A 245 17.49 16.64 -12.69
CA ALA A 245 18.47 16.50 -11.62
C ALA A 245 17.93 15.64 -10.47
N LEU A 246 18.78 14.78 -9.91
CA LEU A 246 18.48 13.95 -8.75
C LEU A 246 18.98 14.61 -7.46
N CYS A 247 18.09 14.79 -6.50
CA CYS A 247 18.37 15.23 -5.14
C CYS A 247 18.00 14.10 -4.16
N SER A 248 18.57 14.08 -2.95
CA SER A 248 18.17 13.14 -1.90
C SER A 248 17.39 13.88 -0.80
N ASP A 249 16.22 13.37 -0.43
CA ASP A 249 15.54 13.76 0.82
C ASP A 249 15.81 12.70 1.88
N SER A 250 16.14 13.18 3.08
CA SER A 250 16.47 12.31 4.21
C SER A 250 15.68 12.70 5.44
N CYS A 251 15.22 11.68 6.16
CA CYS A 251 14.51 11.83 7.40
C CYS A 251 15.01 10.79 8.41
N TYR A 252 14.99 11.11 9.69
CA TYR A 252 15.38 10.16 10.73
C TYR A 252 14.49 10.31 11.96
N THR A 253 14.42 9.25 12.75
CA THR A 253 13.76 9.29 14.05
C THR A 253 14.58 8.52 15.08
N VAL A 254 14.66 9.06 16.29
CA VAL A 254 15.38 8.43 17.41
C VAL A 254 14.38 7.67 18.26
N LEU A 255 14.42 6.34 18.17
CA LEU A 255 13.48 5.43 18.82
C LEU A 255 13.52 5.51 20.34
N THR A 256 14.69 5.84 20.88
CA THR A 256 14.97 5.93 22.32
C THR A 256 14.80 7.32 22.91
N SER A 257 14.30 8.30 22.13
CA SER A 257 14.17 9.70 22.58
C SER A 257 13.11 9.95 23.66
N SER A 258 12.18 9.03 23.85
CA SER A 258 11.16 9.09 24.90
C SER A 258 11.70 8.75 26.29
N VAL A 259 12.86 8.09 26.37
CA VAL A 259 13.50 7.76 27.64
C VAL A 259 14.45 8.90 28.01
N PRO A 260 14.33 9.49 29.22
CA PRO A 260 15.19 10.58 29.68
C PRO A 260 16.67 10.28 29.42
N ARG A 261 17.39 11.27 28.89
CA ARG A 261 18.83 11.15 28.62
C ARG A 261 19.67 11.31 29.88
N HIS A 262 19.10 11.88 30.93
CA HIS A 262 19.78 12.06 32.20
C HIS A 262 18.80 11.82 33.35
N VAL A 263 19.22 11.05 34.35
CA VAL A 263 18.53 10.89 35.62
C VAL A 263 19.60 10.89 36.70
N CYS A 264 19.39 11.61 37.80
CA CYS A 264 20.27 11.55 38.97
C CYS A 264 19.45 11.44 40.24
N TRP A 265 20.05 10.86 41.27
CA TRP A 265 19.44 10.66 42.59
C TRP A 265 20.27 11.38 43.63
N LEU A 266 19.62 11.98 44.61
CA LEU A 266 20.30 12.44 45.82
C LEU A 266 20.77 11.22 46.62
N VAL A 267 22.09 11.08 46.77
CA VAL A 267 22.71 9.96 47.52
C VAL A 267 23.41 10.45 48.79
N ASP A 268 23.88 11.70 48.83
CA ASP A 268 24.55 12.27 50.00
C ASP A 268 23.53 12.67 51.08
N GLU A 269 23.80 12.28 52.34
CA GLU A 269 22.98 12.66 53.49
C GLU A 269 22.90 14.18 53.67
N ALA A 270 23.97 14.92 53.36
CA ALA A 270 23.99 16.38 53.49
C ALA A 270 22.97 17.02 52.53
N ASP A 271 22.98 16.62 51.26
CA ASP A 271 22.07 17.15 50.24
C ASP A 271 20.62 16.75 50.50
N VAL A 272 20.39 15.53 51.01
CA VAL A 272 19.05 15.08 51.43
C VAL A 272 18.53 15.95 52.57
N ARG A 273 19.34 16.21 53.60
CA ARG A 273 18.96 17.09 54.72
C ARG A 273 18.66 18.52 54.25
N MET A 274 19.46 19.07 53.33
CA MET A 274 19.20 20.39 52.75
C MET A 274 17.87 20.43 51.98
N SER A 275 17.57 19.39 51.21
CA SER A 275 16.29 19.26 50.52
C SER A 275 15.11 19.11 51.50
N GLU A 276 15.28 18.39 52.61
CA GLU A 276 14.25 18.29 53.65
C GLU A 276 14.03 19.64 54.34
N GLN A 277 15.10 20.36 54.67
CA GLN A 277 15.04 21.72 55.24
C GLN A 277 14.31 22.70 54.32
N ALA A 278 14.56 22.66 53.00
CA ALA A 278 13.82 23.49 52.05
C ALA A 278 12.30 23.21 52.06
N GLN A 279 11.87 21.99 52.40
CA GLN A 279 10.44 21.67 52.54
C GLN A 279 9.86 22.11 53.89
N HIS A 280 10.69 22.39 54.90
CA HIS A 280 10.25 22.97 56.16
C HIS A 280 9.76 24.43 56.01
N LEU A 281 10.15 25.14 54.94
CA LEU A 281 9.62 26.47 54.58
C LEU A 281 8.09 26.48 54.43
N LEU A 282 7.45 25.31 54.25
CA LEU A 282 5.99 25.20 54.18
C LEU A 282 5.30 25.20 55.54
N LYS A 283 6.06 25.07 56.63
CA LYS A 283 5.57 24.98 58.00
C LYS A 283 5.88 26.24 58.82
N GLU A 284 6.65 27.18 58.28
CA GLU A 284 6.99 28.44 58.93
C GLU A 284 5.85 29.45 58.70
N GLU A 285 5.29 29.97 59.81
CA GLU A 285 4.20 30.96 59.79
C GLU A 285 4.72 32.41 59.70
N ASP A 286 5.97 32.64 60.11
CA ASP A 286 6.68 33.90 59.97
C ASP A 286 7.46 33.90 58.64
N GLY A 287 7.34 34.97 57.87
CA GLY A 287 7.78 35.05 56.47
C GLY A 287 9.14 34.41 56.16
N THR A 288 9.14 33.48 55.19
CA THR A 288 10.34 32.74 54.78
C THR A 288 11.22 33.52 53.81
N CYS A 289 12.37 32.97 53.42
CA CYS A 289 13.22 33.51 52.34
C CYS A 289 12.54 33.54 50.94
N LEU A 290 11.40 32.87 50.80
CA LEU A 290 10.53 32.92 49.61
C LEU A 290 9.24 33.69 49.89
N GLY A 291 9.07 34.25 51.10
CA GLY A 291 7.85 34.91 51.57
C GLY A 291 6.82 33.94 52.15
N ILE A 292 5.53 34.23 51.95
CA ILE A 292 4.40 33.43 52.49
C ILE A 292 3.92 32.44 51.41
N PRO A 293 3.66 31.16 51.74
CA PRO A 293 3.13 30.20 50.79
C PRO A 293 1.73 30.60 50.30
N LEU A 294 1.56 30.73 48.97
CA LEU A 294 0.30 31.15 48.33
C LEU A 294 -0.51 29.98 47.76
N THR A 295 0.08 28.79 47.68
CA THR A 295 -0.55 27.61 47.06
C THR A 295 -0.23 26.34 47.83
N VAL A 296 -1.00 25.29 47.58
CA VAL A 296 -0.75 23.95 48.14
C VAL A 296 0.04 23.14 47.14
N LYS A 297 0.88 22.19 47.61
CA LYS A 297 1.62 21.24 46.76
C LYS A 297 0.68 20.58 45.74
N ASP A 298 0.94 20.80 44.47
CA ASP A 298 0.20 20.20 43.38
C ASP A 298 1.14 19.86 42.20
N SER A 299 0.73 18.89 41.39
CA SER A 299 1.59 18.31 40.34
C SER A 299 1.70 19.25 39.15
N VAL A 300 2.93 19.54 38.75
CA VAL A 300 3.26 20.29 37.53
C VAL A 300 4.42 19.63 36.80
N TYR A 301 4.60 20.00 35.53
CA TYR A 301 5.80 19.61 34.78
C TYR A 301 6.79 20.77 34.74
N MET A 302 8.06 20.50 34.99
CA MET A 302 9.14 21.48 34.89
C MET A 302 10.31 20.93 34.07
N PHE A 303 10.90 21.76 33.20
CA PHE A 303 12.10 21.43 32.44
C PHE A 303 12.75 22.68 31.85
N SER A 304 13.91 22.51 31.22
CA SER A 304 14.61 23.56 30.47
C SER A 304 14.76 23.19 28.99
N ASN A 305 15.27 24.12 28.17
CA ASN A 305 15.56 23.86 26.77
C ASN A 305 16.85 23.01 26.54
N SER A 306 17.37 22.36 27.59
CA SER A 306 18.53 21.46 27.49
C SER A 306 18.21 20.15 26.78
N LEU A 307 19.19 19.60 26.07
CA LEU A 307 19.11 18.26 25.46
C LEU A 307 19.03 17.13 26.49
N LEU A 308 19.48 17.41 27.72
CA LEU A 308 19.45 16.49 28.86
C LEU A 308 18.14 16.58 29.65
N SER A 309 17.37 17.67 29.47
CA SER A 309 16.13 17.91 30.20
C SER A 309 14.93 17.33 29.46
N THR A 310 14.16 16.51 30.15
CA THR A 310 12.81 16.09 29.74
C THR A 310 11.78 16.68 30.70
N PRO A 311 10.55 16.97 30.24
CA PRO A 311 9.48 17.39 31.14
C PRO A 311 9.22 16.33 32.21
N GLU A 312 9.54 16.67 33.45
CA GLU A 312 9.42 15.78 34.61
C GLU A 312 8.33 16.28 35.55
N GLU A 313 7.54 15.35 36.08
CA GLU A 313 6.46 15.67 37.03
C GLU A 313 7.06 15.88 38.43
N GLY A 314 6.73 17.02 39.04
CA GLY A 314 7.06 17.30 40.44
C GLY A 314 5.98 18.14 41.12
N LYS A 315 6.19 18.42 42.41
CA LYS A 315 5.23 19.18 43.22
C LYS A 315 5.69 20.63 43.31
N LEU A 316 4.85 21.55 42.84
CA LEU A 316 5.14 22.98 42.91
C LEU A 316 4.36 23.65 44.03
N VAL A 317 5.03 24.60 44.67
CA VAL A 317 4.42 25.57 45.58
C VAL A 317 4.90 26.97 45.21
N PHE A 318 3.96 27.85 44.93
CA PHE A 318 4.20 29.29 44.79
C PHE A 318 4.16 29.98 46.15
N PHE A 319 5.12 30.87 46.37
CA PHE A 319 5.18 31.80 47.50
C PHE A 319 5.04 33.24 47.00
N SER A 320 4.87 34.20 47.91
CA SER A 320 4.77 35.63 47.57
C SER A 320 6.03 36.18 46.89
N GLU A 321 7.21 35.66 47.23
CA GLU A 321 8.51 36.14 46.74
C GLU A 321 9.36 35.01 46.11
N GLY A 322 8.74 33.91 45.68
CA GLY A 322 9.47 32.85 44.99
C GLY A 322 8.65 31.59 44.73
N ILE A 323 9.34 30.52 44.31
CA ILE A 323 8.75 29.20 44.09
C ILE A 323 9.61 28.08 44.69
N LEU A 324 8.95 27.03 45.15
CA LEU A 324 9.55 25.78 45.62
C LEU A 324 9.05 24.64 44.74
N PHE A 325 9.95 23.98 44.04
CA PHE A 325 9.65 22.77 43.27
C PHE A 325 10.30 21.55 43.93
N VAL A 326 9.52 20.52 44.20
CA VAL A 326 9.99 19.29 44.83
C VAL A 326 9.91 18.16 43.81
N HIS A 327 11.08 17.66 43.40
CA HIS A 327 11.22 16.52 42.51
C HIS A 327 11.57 15.24 43.28
N PRO A 328 11.02 14.06 42.92
CA PRO A 328 11.34 12.81 43.60
C PRO A 328 12.83 12.43 43.55
N HIS A 329 13.55 12.84 42.50
CA HIS A 329 14.95 12.45 42.29
C HIS A 329 15.96 13.56 42.60
N HIS A 330 15.62 14.82 42.28
CA HIS A 330 16.50 15.98 42.48
C HIS A 330 16.32 16.65 43.84
N GLY A 331 15.31 16.27 44.61
CA GLY A 331 14.94 16.95 45.85
C GLY A 331 14.29 18.30 45.58
N SER A 332 14.56 19.26 46.47
CA SER A 332 13.87 20.54 46.53
C SER A 332 14.67 21.65 45.88
N ILE A 333 14.04 22.36 44.94
CA ILE A 333 14.61 23.48 44.19
C ILE A 333 13.86 24.74 44.60
N THR A 334 14.56 25.69 45.19
CA THR A 334 14.03 26.98 45.63
C THR A 334 14.47 28.10 44.70
N LEU A 335 13.53 28.89 44.20
CA LEU A 335 13.77 30.02 43.30
C LEU A 335 13.17 31.28 43.93
N SER A 336 14.01 32.10 44.55
CA SER A 336 13.61 33.43 45.04
C SER A 336 13.49 34.40 43.87
N MET A 337 12.57 35.37 43.98
CA MET A 337 12.40 36.47 43.02
C MET A 337 13.68 37.28 42.81
N SER A 338 14.61 37.30 43.78
CA SER A 338 15.91 37.96 43.62
C SER A 338 16.78 37.34 42.52
N HIS A 339 16.58 36.05 42.21
CA HIS A 339 17.32 35.30 41.20
C HIS A 339 16.58 35.19 39.86
N ILE A 340 15.41 35.81 39.74
CA ILE A 340 14.61 35.79 38.52
C ILE A 340 14.78 37.13 37.80
N ASN A 341 15.04 37.10 36.51
CA ASN A 341 15.11 38.29 35.66
C ASN A 341 13.73 38.66 35.11
N THR A 342 13.05 37.68 34.51
CA THR A 342 11.72 37.89 33.93
C THR A 342 10.85 36.65 34.11
N ILE A 343 9.53 36.88 34.17
CA ILE A 343 8.52 35.83 34.20
C ILE A 343 7.54 36.11 33.06
N LYS A 344 7.43 35.18 32.11
CA LYS A 344 6.51 35.27 30.98
C LYS A 344 5.43 34.20 31.12
N LEU A 345 4.17 34.60 31.03
CA LEU A 345 3.02 33.70 31.03
C LEU A 345 2.45 33.62 29.61
N CYS A 346 2.38 32.40 29.07
CA CYS A 346 1.71 32.11 27.81
C CYS A 346 0.46 31.28 28.08
N ASP A 347 -0.70 31.86 27.77
CA ASP A 347 -1.99 31.18 27.85
C ASP A 347 -2.33 30.59 26.47
N GLY A 348 -2.72 29.32 26.44
CA GLY A 348 -3.23 28.72 25.22
C GLY A 348 -4.55 29.38 24.77
N GLY A 349 -4.82 29.37 23.47
CA GLY A 349 -5.94 30.12 22.87
C GLY A 349 -7.34 29.68 23.32
N SER A 350 -7.46 28.55 24.03
CA SER A 350 -8.69 28.02 24.60
C SER A 350 -8.55 27.71 26.11
N LEU A 351 -9.68 27.72 26.84
CA LEU A 351 -9.79 27.30 28.25
C LEU A 351 -9.42 25.82 28.50
N SER A 352 -9.20 25.05 27.43
CA SER A 352 -8.75 23.65 27.44
C SER A 352 -7.24 23.48 27.31
N ASP A 353 -6.50 24.57 27.08
CA ASP A 353 -5.09 24.50 26.72
C ASP A 353 -4.19 24.69 27.94
N ILE A 354 -2.95 24.22 27.84
CA ILE A 354 -1.94 24.37 28.91
C ILE A 354 -1.50 25.83 28.98
N SER A 355 -1.43 26.39 30.19
CA SER A 355 -0.72 27.65 30.42
C SER A 355 0.72 27.35 30.83
N VAL A 356 1.69 28.02 30.21
CA VAL A 356 3.12 27.80 30.46
C VAL A 356 3.75 29.05 31.03
N LEU A 357 4.47 28.87 32.14
CA LEU A 357 5.26 29.91 32.78
C LEU A 357 6.72 29.74 32.38
N PHE A 358 7.27 30.72 31.68
CA PHE A 358 8.71 30.79 31.37
C PHE A 358 9.39 31.70 32.39
N ILE A 359 10.34 31.16 33.13
CA ILE A 359 11.12 31.86 34.16
C ILE A 359 12.54 32.00 33.64
N GLU A 360 12.96 33.23 33.35
CA GLU A 360 14.35 33.55 33.02
C GLU A 360 15.10 33.88 34.30
N TYR A 361 16.19 33.16 34.58
CA TYR A 361 16.92 33.24 35.85
C TYR A 361 18.33 33.81 35.69
N GLN A 362 18.91 34.26 36.81
CA GLN A 362 20.29 34.77 36.87
C GLN A 362 21.31 33.63 36.92
N THR A 363 22.50 33.86 36.37
CA THR A 363 23.60 32.87 36.38
C THR A 363 24.06 32.47 37.77
N SER A 364 23.82 33.33 38.79
CA SER A 364 24.06 33.03 40.21
C SER A 364 23.27 31.83 40.73
N LEU A 365 22.19 31.44 40.06
CA LEU A 365 21.36 30.28 40.42
C LEU A 365 21.96 28.93 39.97
N LEU A 366 22.84 28.92 38.96
CA LEU A 366 23.38 27.68 38.37
C LEU A 366 23.98 26.70 39.40
N PRO A 367 24.75 27.15 40.43
CA PRO A 367 25.28 26.25 41.45
C PRO A 367 24.21 25.52 42.28
N HIS A 368 23.01 26.09 42.35
CA HIS A 368 21.88 25.58 43.16
C HIS A 368 20.80 24.89 42.32
N LEU A 369 20.93 24.90 41.00
CA LEU A 369 20.01 24.27 40.08
C LEU A 369 20.59 22.92 39.62
N PRO A 370 19.80 21.84 39.55
CA PRO A 370 20.26 20.58 38.97
C PRO A 370 20.80 20.76 37.55
N PHE A 371 21.95 20.14 37.27
CA PHE A 371 22.63 20.24 35.98
C PHE A 371 21.75 20.00 34.73
N PRO A 372 20.79 19.05 34.72
CA PRO A 372 19.92 18.85 33.55
C PRO A 372 19.05 20.06 33.21
N LEU A 373 18.73 20.89 34.20
CA LEU A 373 17.92 22.09 34.03
C LEU A 373 18.74 23.29 33.55
N HIS A 374 20.06 23.14 33.38
CA HIS A 374 20.90 24.21 32.86
C HIS A 374 20.70 24.35 31.36
N SER A 375 20.43 25.56 30.92
CA SER A 375 20.25 25.87 29.50
C SER A 375 20.96 27.18 29.14
N ALA A 376 21.32 27.33 27.85
CA ALA A 376 22.04 28.50 27.37
C ALA A 376 21.18 29.79 27.39
N ASP A 377 19.86 29.64 27.38
CA ASP A 377 18.88 30.72 27.50
C ASP A 377 18.52 31.06 28.96
N PHE A 378 19.12 30.37 29.94
CA PHE A 378 18.84 30.52 31.37
C PHE A 378 17.34 30.56 31.68
N SER A 379 16.57 29.64 31.09
CA SER A 379 15.12 29.64 31.14
C SER A 379 14.54 28.30 31.57
N LEU A 380 13.55 28.34 32.47
CA LEU A 380 12.76 27.20 32.91
C LEU A 380 11.32 27.34 32.41
N ALA A 381 10.75 26.26 31.92
CA ALA A 381 9.34 26.18 31.58
C ALA A 381 8.59 25.34 32.62
N ILE A 382 7.53 25.91 33.19
CA ILE A 382 6.62 25.25 34.12
C ILE A 382 5.24 25.16 33.47
N ALA A 383 4.72 23.95 33.33
CA ALA A 383 3.41 23.70 32.75
C ALA A 383 2.31 23.69 33.82
N LEU A 384 1.38 24.63 33.72
CA LEU A 384 0.16 24.68 34.54
C LEU A 384 -0.98 24.04 33.75
N LEU A 385 -1.30 22.79 34.09
CA LEU A 385 -2.33 22.03 33.41
C LEU A 385 -3.74 22.58 33.71
N PRO A 386 -4.62 22.71 32.71
CA PRO A 386 -5.97 23.23 32.92
C PRO A 386 -6.75 22.33 33.87
N LYS A 387 -7.68 22.93 34.63
CA LYS A 387 -8.52 22.27 35.65
C LYS A 387 -7.79 21.73 36.89
N THR A 388 -6.47 21.87 37.01
CA THR A 388 -5.71 21.54 38.24
C THR A 388 -5.89 22.59 39.34
N LYS A 389 -5.50 22.25 40.57
CA LYS A 389 -5.52 23.21 41.69
C LYS A 389 -4.47 24.31 41.47
N SER A 390 -3.29 23.95 40.97
CA SER A 390 -2.19 24.85 40.60
C SER A 390 -2.66 25.92 39.63
N TYR A 391 -3.35 25.53 38.57
CA TYR A 391 -3.88 26.46 37.58
C TYR A 391 -4.85 27.45 38.22
N LYS A 392 -5.86 26.97 38.98
CA LYS A 392 -6.85 27.84 39.63
C LYS A 392 -6.21 28.77 40.67
N SER A 393 -5.32 28.24 41.51
CA SER A 393 -4.65 28.99 42.56
C SER A 393 -3.65 30.00 41.98
N PHE A 394 -3.02 29.70 40.84
CA PHE A 394 -2.14 30.64 40.17
C PHE A 394 -2.87 31.92 39.75
N TYR A 395 -3.99 31.85 39.03
CA TYR A 395 -4.73 33.05 38.62
C TYR A 395 -5.45 33.76 39.78
N SER A 396 -5.91 33.02 40.80
CA SER A 396 -6.69 33.61 41.89
C SER A 396 -5.84 34.20 43.03
N GLN A 397 -4.66 33.63 43.30
CA GLN A 397 -3.84 33.97 44.48
C GLN A 397 -2.43 34.45 44.10
N VAL A 398 -1.75 33.74 43.20
CA VAL A 398 -0.34 34.02 42.85
C VAL A 398 -0.20 35.25 41.95
N LEU A 399 -0.93 35.28 40.83
CA LEU A 399 -0.85 36.36 39.85
C LEU A 399 -1.20 37.74 40.45
N PRO A 400 -2.23 37.89 41.32
CA PRO A 400 -2.49 39.15 42.01
C PRO A 400 -1.39 39.55 43.00
N ALA A 401 -0.83 38.59 43.74
CA ALA A 401 0.24 38.85 44.71
C ALA A 401 1.52 39.33 44.02
N TRP A 402 1.94 38.65 42.96
CA TRP A 402 3.14 39.02 42.19
C TRP A 402 2.98 40.33 41.42
N ARG A 403 1.75 40.75 41.10
CA ARG A 403 1.49 42.08 40.51
C ARG A 403 1.61 43.23 41.52
N LYS A 404 1.41 42.96 42.81
CA LYS A 404 1.47 43.95 43.91
C LYS A 404 2.85 44.05 44.56
N SER A 405 3.77 43.15 44.22
CA SER A 405 5.11 43.10 44.76
C SER A 405 5.90 44.38 44.45
N ASP A 406 6.56 44.94 45.46
CA ASP A 406 7.50 46.08 45.33
C ASP A 406 8.85 45.68 44.70
N SER A 407 9.07 44.39 44.42
CA SER A 407 10.32 43.83 43.88
C SER A 407 10.64 44.20 42.42
N GLY A 408 9.75 44.94 41.74
CA GLY A 408 9.94 45.38 40.34
C GLY A 408 9.74 44.27 39.28
N LEU A 409 9.75 42.99 39.66
CA LEU A 409 9.48 41.88 38.75
C LEU A 409 7.98 41.69 38.50
N ARG A 410 7.54 41.92 37.25
CA ARG A 410 6.14 41.72 36.83
C ARG A 410 6.01 40.55 35.87
N VAL A 411 4.95 39.77 36.02
CA VAL A 411 4.56 38.72 35.08
C VAL A 411 4.10 39.35 33.76
N GLN A 412 4.82 39.06 32.68
CA GLN A 412 4.51 39.52 31.33
C GLN A 412 3.59 38.53 30.63
N HIS A 413 2.44 38.97 30.11
CA HIS A 413 1.57 38.12 29.30
C HIS A 413 2.06 38.14 27.84
N VAL A 414 2.32 36.96 27.27
CA VAL A 414 2.88 36.81 25.92
C VAL A 414 2.01 35.86 25.10
N LEU A 415 1.66 36.29 23.88
CA LEU A 415 0.93 35.44 22.93
C LEU A 415 1.88 34.38 22.33
N SER A 416 1.36 33.22 21.95
CA SER A 416 2.14 32.11 21.35
C SER A 416 3.04 32.57 20.20
N ASP A 417 2.57 33.51 19.37
CA ASP A 417 3.33 34.01 18.22
C ASP A 417 4.53 34.89 18.60
N GLN A 418 4.49 35.49 19.79
CA GLN A 418 5.53 36.39 20.33
C GLN A 418 6.60 35.67 21.16
N LEU A 419 6.47 34.35 21.36
CA LEU A 419 7.47 33.55 22.05
C LEU A 419 8.78 33.45 21.23
N SER A 420 9.92 33.40 21.92
CA SER A 420 11.22 33.11 21.29
C SER A 420 11.20 31.70 20.65
N PRO A 421 12.07 31.39 19.69
CA PRO A 421 12.14 30.04 19.11
C PRO A 421 12.39 28.94 20.15
N GLU A 422 13.18 29.24 21.20
CA GLU A 422 13.43 28.34 22.34
C GLU A 422 12.16 28.12 23.17
N HIS A 423 11.44 29.20 23.51
CA HIS A 423 10.18 29.13 24.24
C HIS A 423 9.09 28.41 23.42
N LYS A 424 9.02 28.62 22.10
CA LYS A 424 8.13 27.89 21.18
C LYS A 424 8.45 26.40 21.14
N SER A 425 9.73 26.04 21.11
CA SER A 425 10.18 24.66 21.19
C SER A 425 9.70 24.00 22.48
N MET A 426 9.95 24.63 23.63
CA MET A 426 9.49 24.13 24.93
C MET A 426 7.96 24.02 25.02
N TYR A 427 7.23 25.04 24.57
CA TYR A 427 5.77 25.04 24.52
C TYR A 427 5.24 23.86 23.68
N SER A 428 5.80 23.64 22.49
CA SER A 428 5.39 22.54 21.61
C SER A 428 5.64 21.15 22.20
N ARG A 429 6.73 20.98 22.97
CA ARG A 429 7.07 19.72 23.67
C ARG A 429 6.05 19.43 24.78
N LEU A 430 5.63 20.45 25.53
CA LEU A 430 4.61 20.32 26.58
C LEU A 430 3.21 20.03 26.01
N LEU A 431 2.83 20.69 24.91
CA LEU A 431 1.56 20.41 24.24
C LEU A 431 1.45 18.94 23.80
N LYS A 432 2.49 18.42 23.15
CA LYS A 432 2.55 17.00 22.74
C LYS A 432 2.38 16.05 23.93
N LEU A 433 2.97 16.38 25.08
CA LEU A 433 2.80 15.57 26.30
C LEU A 433 1.36 15.59 26.81
N HIS A 434 0.70 16.75 26.80
CA HIS A 434 -0.69 16.85 27.26
C HIS A 434 -1.66 16.10 26.35
N GLU A 435 -1.50 16.18 25.03
CA GLU A 435 -2.31 15.45 24.06
C GLU A 435 -2.29 13.93 24.30
N ILE A 436 -1.13 13.38 24.71
CA ILE A 436 -0.96 11.95 25.03
C ILE A 436 -1.78 11.54 26.28
N HIS A 437 -1.96 12.46 27.24
CA HIS A 437 -2.64 12.19 28.51
C HIS A 437 -4.16 12.45 28.46
N THR A 438 -4.67 13.14 27.44
CA THR A 438 -6.11 13.27 27.17
C THR A 438 -6.67 12.03 26.48
N PRO A 439 -7.60 11.27 27.09
CA PRO A 439 -8.22 10.12 26.43
C PRO A 439 -9.15 10.60 25.31
N ALA A 440 -8.70 10.50 24.06
CA ALA A 440 -9.58 10.70 22.90
C ALA A 440 -10.57 9.54 22.79
N ALA A 441 -11.86 9.84 22.94
CA ALA A 441 -12.93 8.89 22.69
C ALA A 441 -12.93 8.48 21.20
N ASN A 442 -12.97 7.17 20.96
CA ASN A 442 -13.22 6.54 19.66
C ASN A 442 -12.15 6.74 18.55
N SER A 443 -11.04 6.02 18.65
CA SER A 443 -10.44 5.41 17.45
C SER A 443 -9.57 4.20 17.82
N GLN A 444 -9.66 3.10 17.06
CA GLN A 444 -8.72 1.97 17.17
C GLN A 444 -7.24 2.39 16.93
N ARG A 445 -6.98 3.60 16.42
CA ARG A 445 -5.64 4.24 16.37
C ARG A 445 -5.10 4.63 17.76
N ALA A 446 -5.96 4.80 18.76
CA ALA A 446 -5.56 5.20 20.12
C ALA A 446 -4.83 4.07 20.90
N VAL A 447 -5.08 2.81 20.56
CA VAL A 447 -4.51 1.64 21.27
C VAL A 447 -3.01 1.41 20.95
N LEU A 448 -2.52 1.89 19.80
CA LEU A 448 -1.08 1.92 19.48
C LEU A 448 -0.41 3.22 19.96
N LYS A 449 -1.15 4.34 19.99
CA LYS A 449 -0.67 5.62 20.54
C LYS A 449 -0.45 5.60 22.06
N THR A 450 -1.03 4.64 22.77
CA THR A 450 -0.93 4.49 24.23
C THR A 450 0.27 3.64 24.68
N ALA A 451 0.96 2.93 23.76
CA ALA A 451 2.11 2.10 24.11
C ALA A 451 3.45 2.86 24.10
N TYR A 452 3.53 3.99 23.39
CA TYR A 452 4.75 4.81 23.28
C TYR A 452 4.38 6.31 23.19
N PRO A 453 5.04 7.20 23.95
CA PRO A 453 4.93 8.64 23.72
C PRO A 453 5.29 8.93 22.26
N GLN A 454 4.44 9.67 21.54
CA GLN A 454 4.70 9.96 20.13
C GLN A 454 6.07 10.64 19.97
N LEU A 455 6.95 10.01 19.19
CA LEU A 455 8.23 10.59 18.81
C LEU A 455 7.96 11.93 18.07
N PRO A 456 8.76 12.98 18.30
CA PRO A 456 8.64 14.20 17.51
C PRO A 456 8.73 13.88 16.00
N GLU A 457 7.82 14.41 15.19
CA GLU A 457 7.77 14.21 13.72
C GLU A 457 7.49 12.76 13.25
N HIS A 458 6.98 11.90 14.14
CA HIS A 458 6.74 10.48 13.84
C HIS A 458 5.87 10.24 12.61
N ASP A 459 4.75 10.97 12.46
CA ASP A 459 3.82 10.74 11.36
C ASP A 459 4.46 11.06 10.00
N ARG A 460 5.22 12.15 9.93
CA ARG A 460 6.04 12.51 8.74
C ARG A 460 7.11 11.45 8.47
N PHE A 461 7.84 11.01 9.51
CA PHE A 461 8.87 9.98 9.35
C PHE A 461 8.27 8.67 8.83
N LEU A 462 7.13 8.22 9.36
CA LEU A 462 6.47 6.99 8.92
C LEU A 462 6.02 7.06 7.47
N GLN A 463 5.47 8.20 7.05
CA GLN A 463 5.12 8.43 5.64
C GLN A 463 6.37 8.39 4.75
N HIS A 464 7.42 9.10 5.14
CA HIS A 464 8.70 9.11 4.42
C HIS A 464 9.34 7.71 4.36
N PHE A 465 9.30 6.96 5.45
CA PHE A 465 9.82 5.60 5.55
C PHE A 465 9.03 4.60 4.70
N ALA A 466 7.69 4.67 4.70
CA ALA A 466 6.85 3.80 3.88
C ALA A 466 7.14 4.00 2.38
N ILE A 467 7.36 5.24 1.95
CA ILE A 467 7.64 5.55 0.56
C ILE A 467 9.07 5.19 0.19
N SER A 468 10.04 5.54 1.03
CA SER A 468 11.45 5.18 0.85
C SER A 468 11.64 3.66 0.72
N SER A 469 10.94 2.88 1.55
CA SER A 469 11.00 1.40 1.50
C SER A 469 10.27 0.79 0.30
N SER A 470 9.23 1.45 -0.22
CA SER A 470 8.52 1.00 -1.43
C SER A 470 9.27 1.35 -2.72
N VAL A 471 9.77 2.58 -2.80
CA VAL A 471 10.39 3.16 -3.99
C VAL A 471 11.80 2.59 -4.19
N GLY A 472 12.55 2.32 -3.11
CA GLY A 472 13.88 1.72 -3.20
C GLY A 472 14.90 2.62 -3.89
N GLU A 473 15.30 2.24 -5.11
CA GLU A 473 16.22 3.00 -5.97
C GLU A 473 15.51 3.95 -6.94
N GLU A 474 14.19 3.78 -7.11
CA GLU A 474 13.39 4.63 -7.98
C GLU A 474 13.29 6.07 -7.42
N SER A 475 12.85 7.03 -8.24
CA SER A 475 12.73 8.42 -7.80
C SER A 475 11.28 8.87 -7.57
N VAL A 476 11.14 9.89 -6.74
CA VAL A 476 9.88 10.61 -6.49
C VAL A 476 9.94 11.94 -7.22
N CYS A 477 8.90 12.25 -8.01
CA CYS A 477 8.78 13.56 -8.66
C CYS A 477 8.68 14.68 -7.62
N SER A 478 9.47 15.75 -7.79
CA SER A 478 9.48 16.89 -6.85
C SER A 478 8.12 17.58 -6.73
N ASP A 479 7.35 17.64 -7.80
CA ASP A 479 5.98 18.21 -7.82
C ASP A 479 5.00 17.42 -6.94
N HIS A 480 5.30 16.15 -6.62
CA HIS A 480 4.45 15.30 -5.79
C HIS A 480 4.83 15.32 -4.31
N LEU A 481 6.01 15.82 -3.92
CA LEU A 481 6.51 15.72 -2.54
C LEU A 481 5.60 16.37 -1.50
N SER A 482 5.18 17.61 -1.78
CA SER A 482 4.24 18.32 -0.89
C SER A 482 2.94 17.54 -0.76
N THR A 483 2.42 16.98 -1.86
CA THR A 483 1.18 16.21 -1.87
C THR A 483 1.31 14.88 -1.12
N VAL A 484 2.50 14.30 -1.11
CA VAL A 484 2.82 13.01 -0.51
C VAL A 484 3.01 13.11 1.01
N PHE A 485 3.60 14.21 1.50
CA PHE A 485 3.97 14.40 2.91
C PHE A 485 3.16 15.47 3.68
N SER A 486 2.19 16.12 3.05
CA SER A 486 1.33 17.10 3.75
C SER A 486 0.19 16.42 4.50
N ASP A 487 0.15 16.62 5.82
CA ASP A 487 -1.04 16.38 6.66
C ASP A 487 -2.05 17.55 6.57
N THR A 488 -1.67 18.66 5.95
CA THR A 488 -2.51 19.84 5.71
C THR A 488 -3.05 19.84 4.29
N ALA A 489 -4.34 20.22 4.16
CA ALA A 489 -4.95 20.44 2.86
C ALA A 489 -4.04 21.35 2.00
N PRO A 490 -3.88 21.05 0.70
CA PRO A 490 -3.00 21.83 -0.15
C PRO A 490 -3.40 23.30 -0.05
N GLU A 491 -2.46 24.15 0.37
CA GLU A 491 -2.59 25.58 0.10
C GLU A 491 -2.79 25.69 -1.40
N ASN A 492 -3.89 26.35 -1.79
CA ASN A 492 -4.19 26.65 -3.18
C ASN A 492 -3.14 27.64 -3.71
N ASN A 493 -1.92 27.16 -3.97
CA ASN A 493 -1.04 27.76 -4.94
C ASN A 493 -1.78 27.63 -6.26
N LYS A 494 -2.52 28.68 -6.59
CA LYS A 494 -3.06 28.94 -7.93
C LYS A 494 -1.86 29.04 -8.87
N HIS A 495 -1.28 27.91 -9.24
CA HIS A 495 -0.49 27.82 -10.45
C HIS A 495 -1.42 28.30 -11.56
N GLU A 496 -1.01 29.34 -12.27
CA GLU A 496 -1.64 29.75 -13.52
C GLU A 496 -1.80 28.52 -14.40
N CYS A 497 -3.02 27.97 -14.41
CA CYS A 497 -3.34 26.76 -15.13
C CYS A 497 -3.35 27.15 -16.61
N LYS A 498 -2.19 27.06 -17.26
CA LYS A 498 -2.12 26.96 -18.72
C LYS A 498 -3.13 25.88 -19.10
N ARG A 499 -4.14 26.24 -19.90
CA ARG A 499 -5.27 25.36 -20.27
C ARG A 499 -4.72 24.00 -20.75
N LYS A 500 -4.90 22.95 -19.95
CA LYS A 500 -4.46 21.59 -20.25
C LYS A 500 -5.60 20.81 -20.93
N MET A 501 -5.23 19.90 -21.83
CA MET A 501 -6.10 18.86 -22.37
C MET A 501 -6.31 17.79 -21.32
N VAL A 502 -7.57 17.48 -21.01
CA VAL A 502 -7.93 16.49 -19.98
C VAL A 502 -8.26 15.16 -20.63
N LEU A 503 -7.57 14.10 -20.22
CA LEU A 503 -7.81 12.72 -20.64
C LEU A 503 -8.75 12.03 -19.65
N THR A 504 -9.83 11.44 -20.16
CA THR A 504 -10.72 10.54 -19.41
C THR A 504 -10.50 9.13 -19.91
N ILE A 505 -10.00 8.25 -19.03
CA ILE A 505 -9.64 6.89 -19.39
C ILE A 505 -10.80 5.95 -19.02
N ILE A 506 -11.27 5.17 -19.99
CA ILE A 506 -12.26 4.10 -19.77
C ILE A 506 -11.59 2.77 -20.07
N THR A 507 -11.54 1.91 -19.06
CA THR A 507 -10.97 0.56 -19.14
C THR A 507 -12.02 -0.50 -18.81
N GLY A 508 -11.73 -1.76 -19.13
CA GLY A 508 -12.57 -2.89 -18.77
C GLY A 508 -12.33 -4.09 -19.68
N LEU A 509 -12.55 -5.28 -19.12
CA LEU A 509 -12.43 -6.53 -19.86
C LEU A 509 -13.37 -6.60 -21.07
N PRO A 510 -13.10 -7.46 -22.06
CA PRO A 510 -14.04 -7.71 -23.15
C PRO A 510 -15.43 -8.15 -22.63
N GLY A 511 -16.48 -7.51 -23.14
CA GLY A 511 -17.87 -7.75 -22.70
C GLY A 511 -18.29 -6.97 -21.43
N SER A 512 -17.46 -6.02 -20.97
CA SER A 512 -17.79 -5.12 -19.87
C SER A 512 -18.75 -3.98 -20.24
N HIS A 513 -19.16 -3.84 -21.51
CA HIS A 513 -19.98 -2.73 -22.00
C HIS A 513 -19.32 -1.34 -21.84
N LYS A 514 -18.00 -1.28 -21.88
CA LYS A 514 -17.25 -0.01 -21.82
C LYS A 514 -17.49 0.86 -23.06
N GLU A 515 -17.74 0.23 -24.20
CA GLU A 515 -18.10 0.87 -25.47
C GLU A 515 -19.42 1.63 -25.31
N ASN A 516 -20.44 0.96 -24.77
CA ASN A 516 -21.74 1.58 -24.51
C ASN A 516 -21.66 2.76 -23.52
N LEU A 517 -20.79 2.68 -22.51
CA LEU A 517 -20.56 3.80 -21.60
C LEU A 517 -19.93 4.99 -22.34
N CYS A 518 -18.96 4.73 -23.22
CA CYS A 518 -18.35 5.76 -24.05
C CYS A 518 -19.40 6.42 -24.96
N ASP A 519 -20.21 5.62 -25.67
CA ASP A 519 -21.27 6.12 -26.55
C ASP A 519 -22.27 6.99 -25.80
N PHE A 520 -22.71 6.53 -24.62
CA PHE A 520 -23.61 7.29 -23.73
C PHE A 520 -23.00 8.65 -23.32
N LEU A 521 -21.71 8.66 -22.92
CA LEU A 521 -21.03 9.90 -22.51
C LEU A 521 -20.90 10.88 -23.67
N MET A 522 -20.65 10.37 -24.88
CA MET A 522 -20.59 11.19 -26.10
C MET A 522 -21.98 11.76 -26.41
N GLU A 523 -23.04 10.96 -26.36
CA GLU A 523 -24.43 11.38 -26.58
C GLU A 523 -24.87 12.51 -25.63
N VAL A 524 -24.61 12.35 -24.33
CA VAL A 524 -24.95 13.34 -23.31
C VAL A 524 -24.19 14.67 -23.50
N ASN A 525 -23.03 14.65 -24.15
CA ASN A 525 -22.17 15.83 -24.33
C ASN A 525 -22.17 16.43 -25.74
N GLN A 526 -22.99 15.92 -26.67
CA GLN A 526 -23.07 16.42 -28.06
C GLN A 526 -23.32 17.94 -28.15
N ASN A 527 -24.00 18.51 -27.16
CA ASN A 527 -24.42 19.92 -27.16
C ASN A 527 -23.48 20.86 -26.37
N ARG A 528 -22.44 20.36 -25.69
CA ARG A 528 -21.65 21.15 -24.72
C ARG A 528 -20.18 21.34 -25.10
N ALA A 529 -19.55 20.38 -25.76
CA ALA A 529 -18.16 20.49 -26.20
C ALA A 529 -17.81 19.42 -27.26
N ARG A 530 -16.88 19.73 -28.16
CA ARG A 530 -16.32 18.75 -29.11
C ARG A 530 -15.31 17.86 -28.38
N TRP A 531 -15.71 16.65 -28.05
CA TRP A 531 -14.82 15.62 -27.49
C TRP A 531 -14.23 14.77 -28.60
N GLU A 532 -12.96 14.40 -28.44
CA GLU A 532 -12.29 13.47 -29.32
C GLU A 532 -12.17 12.11 -28.61
N VAL A 533 -12.31 11.02 -29.36
CA VAL A 533 -12.23 9.66 -28.82
C VAL A 533 -11.04 8.95 -29.44
N PHE A 534 -10.19 8.38 -28.59
CA PHE A 534 -9.14 7.46 -29.01
C PHE A 534 -9.64 6.02 -28.80
N CYS A 535 -9.83 5.32 -29.90
CA CYS A 535 -10.05 3.88 -29.91
C CYS A 535 -8.97 3.26 -30.81
N PRO A 536 -8.08 2.41 -30.28
CA PRO A 536 -7.17 1.64 -31.11
C PRO A 536 -7.97 0.86 -32.16
N ALA A 537 -7.51 0.88 -33.42
CA ALA A 537 -8.22 0.23 -34.51
C ALA A 537 -8.37 -1.27 -34.21
N LEU A 538 -9.61 -1.76 -34.16
CA LEU A 538 -9.93 -3.19 -33.98
C LEU A 538 -9.45 -4.07 -35.14
N GLU A 539 -9.05 -3.47 -36.26
CA GLU A 539 -8.64 -4.14 -37.50
C GLU A 539 -7.19 -4.67 -37.41
N SER A 540 -6.29 -3.97 -36.70
CA SER A 540 -4.92 -4.46 -36.50
C SER A 540 -4.86 -5.44 -35.33
N SER A 541 -4.28 -6.63 -35.55
CA SER A 541 -4.05 -7.69 -34.55
C SER A 541 -3.16 -7.30 -33.35
N GLU A 542 -2.84 -6.02 -33.17
CA GLU A 542 -1.86 -5.57 -32.19
C GLU A 542 -2.52 -5.23 -30.85
N GLU A 543 -1.84 -5.68 -29.78
CA GLU A 543 -2.08 -5.27 -28.40
C GLU A 543 -1.91 -3.74 -28.25
N PHE A 544 -2.14 -3.19 -27.06
CA PHE A 544 -1.94 -1.76 -26.82
C PHE A 544 -0.53 -1.30 -27.24
N SER A 545 -0.46 -0.24 -28.05
CA SER A 545 0.78 0.34 -28.54
C SER A 545 0.99 1.75 -27.98
N ALA A 546 1.99 1.89 -27.12
CA ALA A 546 2.36 3.18 -26.52
C ALA A 546 2.72 4.22 -27.60
N SER A 547 3.46 3.83 -28.64
CA SER A 547 3.86 4.73 -29.74
C SER A 547 2.66 5.23 -30.55
N HIS A 548 1.62 4.41 -30.71
CA HIS A 548 0.39 4.84 -31.38
C HIS A 548 -0.35 5.90 -30.56
N LEU A 549 -0.50 5.69 -29.26
CA LEU A 549 -1.12 6.68 -28.37
C LEU A 549 -0.33 8.00 -28.35
N GLN A 550 1.00 7.93 -28.22
CA GLN A 550 1.87 9.11 -28.21
C GLN A 550 1.77 9.91 -29.52
N ARG A 551 1.81 9.22 -30.67
CA ARG A 551 1.60 9.87 -31.99
C ARG A 551 0.22 10.52 -32.11
N TYR A 552 -0.83 9.85 -31.62
CA TYR A 552 -2.18 10.41 -31.61
C TYR A 552 -2.25 11.70 -30.78
N LEU A 553 -1.74 11.69 -29.54
CA LEU A 553 -1.72 12.87 -28.67
C LEU A 553 -0.93 14.03 -29.27
N SER A 554 0.22 13.72 -29.90
CA SER A 554 1.04 14.70 -30.61
C SER A 554 0.28 15.34 -31.77
N SER A 555 -0.43 14.53 -32.58
CA SER A 555 -1.24 15.02 -33.70
C SER A 555 -2.42 15.88 -33.26
N LEU A 556 -3.04 15.55 -32.12
CA LEU A 556 -4.21 16.25 -31.60
C LEU A 556 -3.81 17.63 -31.06
N LEU A 557 -2.68 17.70 -30.36
CA LEU A 557 -2.12 18.97 -29.90
C LEU A 557 -1.64 19.87 -31.06
N ALA A 558 -1.13 19.29 -32.15
CA ALA A 558 -0.78 20.04 -33.35
C ALA A 558 -2.02 20.72 -33.97
N LYS A 559 -3.14 19.99 -34.12
CA LYS A 559 -4.41 20.52 -34.63
C LYS A 559 -5.01 21.62 -33.74
N GLN A 560 -4.83 21.52 -32.42
CA GLN A 560 -5.27 22.55 -31.48
C GLN A 560 -4.47 23.86 -31.57
N ARG A 561 -3.24 23.87 -32.11
CA ARG A 561 -2.50 25.11 -32.32
C ARG A 561 -3.05 25.95 -33.47
N GLU A 562 -3.77 25.32 -34.40
CA GLU A 562 -4.33 25.96 -35.60
C GLU A 562 -5.75 26.47 -35.39
N THR A 563 -6.43 26.00 -34.34
CA THR A 563 -7.82 26.37 -34.01
C THR A 563 -7.85 26.81 -32.55
N ASP A 564 -8.11 28.09 -32.26
CA ASP A 564 -8.18 28.70 -30.90
C ASP A 564 -9.31 28.13 -30.00
N LEU A 565 -9.56 26.82 -30.03
CA LEU A 565 -10.62 26.14 -29.32
C LEU A 565 -10.20 25.85 -27.86
N ASN A 566 -11.02 26.35 -26.94
CA ASN A 566 -10.94 26.12 -25.50
C ASN A 566 -10.93 24.61 -25.14
N SER A 567 -9.99 24.20 -24.28
CA SER A 567 -9.96 22.96 -23.48
C SER A 567 -10.72 21.75 -24.06
N SER A 568 -10.10 21.00 -24.97
CA SER A 568 -10.66 19.72 -25.43
C SER A 568 -10.47 18.61 -24.39
N ARG A 569 -11.53 17.83 -24.17
CA ARG A 569 -11.48 16.55 -23.47
C ARG A 569 -11.26 15.45 -24.49
N VAL A 570 -10.39 14.50 -24.15
CA VAL A 570 -10.18 13.27 -24.94
C VAL A 570 -10.62 12.08 -24.09
N VAL A 571 -11.47 11.22 -24.67
CA VAL A 571 -11.87 9.95 -24.04
C VAL A 571 -10.99 8.84 -24.61
N LEU A 572 -10.20 8.18 -23.76
CA LEU A 572 -9.33 7.07 -24.14
C LEU A 572 -10.04 5.75 -23.81
N LEU A 573 -10.39 4.97 -24.84
CA LEU A 573 -10.94 3.64 -24.67
C LEU A 573 -9.82 2.60 -24.74
N ILE A 574 -9.50 2.00 -23.59
CA ILE A 574 -8.39 1.05 -23.47
C ILE A 574 -8.80 -0.34 -24.01
N PRO A 575 -7.96 -1.01 -24.82
CA PRO A 575 -8.19 -2.40 -25.25
C PRO A 575 -8.26 -3.38 -24.08
N GLY A 576 -9.01 -4.47 -24.26
CA GLY A 576 -9.44 -5.40 -23.21
C GLY A 576 -8.43 -5.68 -22.08
N TYR A 577 -7.50 -6.61 -22.27
CA TYR A 577 -6.59 -7.08 -21.21
C TYR A 577 -5.35 -6.18 -20.99
N THR A 578 -5.39 -4.92 -21.44
CA THR A 578 -4.28 -3.97 -21.27
C THR A 578 -4.19 -3.49 -19.83
N ASP A 579 -2.96 -3.34 -19.33
CA ASP A 579 -2.71 -2.71 -18.04
C ASP A 579 -2.87 -1.19 -18.15
N VAL A 580 -3.66 -0.61 -17.25
CA VAL A 580 -3.90 0.84 -17.26
C VAL A 580 -2.62 1.60 -16.92
N LEU A 581 -1.72 1.00 -16.13
CA LEU A 581 -0.43 1.62 -15.83
C LEU A 581 0.44 1.78 -17.07
N ASP A 582 0.41 0.85 -18.02
CA ASP A 582 1.16 0.98 -19.29
C ASP A 582 0.66 2.19 -20.10
N VAL A 583 -0.65 2.43 -20.07
CA VAL A 583 -1.27 3.61 -20.71
C VAL A 583 -0.87 4.90 -20.00
N ILE A 584 -0.91 4.91 -18.66
CA ILE A 584 -0.49 6.07 -17.86
C ILE A 584 0.99 6.37 -18.09
N GLN A 585 1.84 5.35 -18.07
CA GLN A 585 3.28 5.47 -18.32
C GLN A 585 3.57 6.00 -19.73
N ALA A 586 2.81 5.56 -20.75
CA ALA A 586 2.92 6.11 -22.10
C ALA A 586 2.54 7.60 -22.19
N ILE A 587 1.62 8.07 -21.33
CA ILE A 587 1.20 9.47 -21.23
C ILE A 587 2.23 10.30 -20.45
N THR A 588 2.74 9.79 -19.32
CA THR A 588 3.68 10.53 -18.46
C THR A 588 5.09 10.56 -19.05
N ALA A 589 5.58 9.44 -19.60
CA ALA A 589 6.89 9.34 -20.25
C ALA A 589 6.81 9.70 -21.76
N HIS A 590 5.99 10.70 -22.12
CA HIS A 590 5.86 11.11 -23.52
C HIS A 590 7.17 11.73 -24.04
N PRO A 591 7.65 11.34 -25.24
CA PRO A 591 8.95 11.79 -25.75
C PRO A 591 9.00 13.30 -26.07
N ASP A 592 7.87 13.92 -26.43
CA ASP A 592 7.74 15.38 -26.58
C ASP A 592 7.37 16.07 -25.24
N PRO A 593 8.26 16.92 -24.66
CA PRO A 593 7.99 17.65 -23.43
C PRO A 593 6.83 18.65 -23.52
N GLN A 594 6.54 19.17 -24.72
CA GLN A 594 5.42 20.10 -24.92
C GLN A 594 4.08 19.39 -24.73
N VAL A 595 3.98 18.16 -25.22
CA VAL A 595 2.79 17.30 -25.02
C VAL A 595 2.63 16.97 -23.55
N HIS A 596 3.69 16.50 -22.90
CA HIS A 596 3.68 16.20 -21.46
C HIS A 596 3.19 17.39 -20.61
N SER A 597 3.64 18.62 -20.91
CA SER A 597 3.24 19.80 -20.14
C SER A 597 1.77 20.22 -20.30
N ARG A 598 1.12 19.85 -21.42
CA ARG A 598 -0.24 20.29 -21.81
C ARG A 598 -1.30 19.22 -21.66
N VAL A 599 -0.93 17.98 -21.37
CA VAL A 599 -1.84 16.85 -21.19
C VAL A 599 -1.93 16.51 -19.70
N THR A 600 -3.13 16.20 -19.22
CA THR A 600 -3.34 15.69 -17.86
C THR A 600 -4.38 14.58 -17.85
N VAL A 601 -4.19 13.58 -16.99
CA VAL A 601 -5.22 12.57 -16.75
C VAL A 601 -6.20 13.11 -15.72
N GLY A 602 -7.48 13.17 -16.08
CA GLY A 602 -8.54 13.62 -15.18
C GLY A 602 -9.01 12.49 -14.27
N ALA A 603 -9.58 11.45 -14.87
CA ALA A 603 -10.14 10.31 -14.14
C ALA A 603 -9.98 9.01 -14.94
N VAL A 604 -9.96 7.89 -14.22
CA VAL A 604 -9.83 6.54 -14.75
C VAL A 604 -11.01 5.72 -14.25
N SER A 605 -11.87 5.30 -15.17
CA SER A 605 -13.09 4.53 -14.88
C SER A 605 -12.98 3.11 -15.40
N ALA A 606 -13.19 2.13 -14.53
CA ALA A 606 -13.16 0.72 -14.90
C ALA A 606 -14.56 0.13 -14.99
N CYS A 607 -14.92 -0.39 -16.15
CA CYS A 607 -16.18 -1.08 -16.40
C CYS A 607 -16.06 -2.54 -16.00
N VAL A 608 -16.93 -2.97 -15.08
CA VAL A 608 -16.97 -4.34 -14.56
C VAL A 608 -18.36 -4.91 -14.74
N ASN A 609 -18.45 -6.01 -15.47
CA ASN A 609 -19.66 -6.82 -15.54
C ASN A 609 -19.48 -8.06 -14.66
N PRO A 610 -20.15 -8.17 -13.49
CA PRO A 610 -19.96 -9.30 -12.58
C PRO A 610 -20.27 -10.67 -13.21
N LEU A 611 -21.12 -10.72 -14.25
CA LEU A 611 -21.48 -11.95 -14.97
C LEU A 611 -20.35 -12.50 -15.84
N THR A 612 -19.40 -11.65 -16.23
CA THR A 612 -18.30 -12.00 -17.15
C THR A 612 -16.92 -11.81 -16.52
N SER A 613 -16.88 -11.62 -15.20
CA SER A 613 -15.65 -11.36 -14.43
C SER A 613 -14.91 -12.62 -13.98
N PHE A 614 -15.60 -13.77 -14.00
CA PHE A 614 -15.07 -15.05 -13.56
C PHE A 614 -14.93 -16.02 -14.73
N ILE A 615 -13.85 -16.79 -14.73
CA ILE A 615 -13.67 -18.00 -15.53
C ILE A 615 -14.43 -19.16 -14.82
N THR A 616 -13.87 -20.36 -14.80
CA THR A 616 -14.37 -21.51 -14.05
C THR A 616 -13.85 -21.51 -12.61
N HIS A 617 -14.59 -22.12 -11.68
CA HIS A 617 -14.20 -22.26 -10.27
C HIS A 617 -13.89 -20.94 -9.53
N ARG A 618 -14.53 -19.82 -9.91
CA ARG A 618 -14.34 -18.48 -9.33
C ARG A 618 -12.92 -17.90 -9.50
N LEU A 619 -12.15 -18.39 -10.46
CA LEU A 619 -10.94 -17.70 -10.90
C LEU A 619 -11.33 -16.41 -11.64
N LEU A 620 -10.71 -15.29 -11.29
CA LEU A 620 -10.93 -14.03 -11.99
C LEU A 620 -10.19 -14.06 -13.33
N PHE A 621 -10.73 -13.34 -14.30
CA PHE A 621 -9.98 -13.07 -15.52
C PHE A 621 -8.70 -12.29 -15.22
N PRO A 622 -7.61 -12.54 -15.98
CA PRO A 622 -6.37 -11.77 -15.85
C PRO A 622 -6.63 -10.28 -15.99
N LYS A 623 -5.86 -9.45 -15.28
CA LYS A 623 -5.91 -7.98 -15.31
C LYS A 623 -7.19 -7.34 -14.76
N LEU A 624 -8.21 -8.10 -14.32
CA LEU A 624 -9.45 -7.51 -13.79
C LEU A 624 -9.22 -6.68 -12.53
N LEU A 625 -8.47 -7.19 -11.55
CA LEU A 625 -8.23 -6.48 -10.29
C LEU A 625 -7.22 -5.36 -10.48
N GLU A 626 -6.25 -5.56 -11.36
CA GLU A 626 -5.27 -4.57 -11.78
C GLU A 626 -5.98 -3.37 -12.43
N GLN A 627 -6.98 -3.62 -13.28
CA GLN A 627 -7.90 -2.61 -13.83
C GLN A 627 -8.86 -2.02 -12.79
N CYS A 628 -8.82 -2.44 -11.53
CA CYS A 628 -9.60 -1.85 -10.43
C CYS A 628 -8.72 -1.33 -9.30
N SER A 629 -7.40 -1.27 -9.50
CA SER A 629 -6.41 -1.13 -8.43
C SER A 629 -6.33 0.27 -7.83
N GLN A 630 -5.93 0.34 -6.56
CA GLN A 630 -5.73 1.60 -5.84
C GLN A 630 -4.63 2.45 -6.49
N GLY A 631 -4.82 3.77 -6.48
CA GLY A 631 -3.88 4.73 -7.06
C GLY A 631 -3.99 4.86 -8.58
N VAL A 632 -4.57 3.89 -9.27
CA VAL A 632 -4.75 3.92 -10.74
C VAL A 632 -6.18 4.29 -11.10
N VAL A 633 -7.15 3.54 -10.56
CA VAL A 633 -8.56 3.67 -10.91
C VAL A 633 -9.29 4.53 -9.88
N SER A 634 -9.94 5.60 -10.34
CA SER A 634 -10.71 6.50 -9.48
C SER A 634 -12.10 5.94 -9.18
N ASN A 635 -12.75 5.32 -10.18
CA ASN A 635 -14.13 4.85 -10.05
C ASN A 635 -14.33 3.51 -10.78
N VAL A 636 -15.20 2.66 -10.21
CA VAL A 636 -15.60 1.39 -10.83
C VAL A 636 -17.07 1.46 -11.20
N VAL A 637 -17.36 1.18 -12.47
CA VAL A 637 -18.68 1.22 -13.07
C VAL A 637 -19.19 -0.21 -13.27
N PHE A 638 -20.21 -0.59 -12.50
CA PHE A 638 -20.87 -1.88 -12.66
C PHE A 638 -21.88 -1.82 -13.80
N THR A 639 -21.64 -2.64 -14.83
CA THR A 639 -22.46 -2.63 -16.06
C THR A 639 -23.48 -3.77 -16.15
N GLY A 640 -23.40 -4.75 -15.25
CA GLY A 640 -24.35 -5.85 -15.11
C GLY A 640 -24.86 -5.99 -13.67
N LEU A 641 -26.03 -6.63 -13.52
CA LEU A 641 -26.70 -6.90 -12.23
C LEU A 641 -27.00 -5.63 -11.40
N THR A 642 -27.28 -4.51 -12.06
CA THR A 642 -27.49 -3.20 -11.42
C THR A 642 -28.86 -3.03 -10.76
N THR A 643 -29.87 -3.80 -11.20
CA THR A 643 -31.23 -3.78 -10.64
C THR A 643 -31.35 -4.59 -9.34
N GLU A 644 -30.50 -5.60 -9.15
CA GLU A 644 -30.48 -6.48 -7.99
C GLU A 644 -29.27 -6.20 -7.09
N GLN A 645 -29.32 -5.11 -6.31
CA GLN A 645 -28.24 -4.73 -5.40
C GLN A 645 -27.87 -5.82 -4.36
N LYS A 646 -28.78 -6.78 -4.11
CA LYS A 646 -28.56 -7.92 -3.20
C LYS A 646 -27.96 -9.15 -3.89
N HIS A 647 -27.67 -9.08 -5.20
CA HIS A 647 -27.16 -10.25 -5.92
C HIS A 647 -25.80 -10.70 -5.35
N PRO A 648 -25.64 -11.97 -4.95
CA PRO A 648 -24.46 -12.44 -4.23
C PRO A 648 -23.15 -12.28 -5.03
N LEU A 649 -23.19 -12.45 -6.36
CA LEU A 649 -22.02 -12.21 -7.21
C LEU A 649 -21.57 -10.74 -7.24
N LEU A 650 -22.52 -9.79 -7.25
CA LEU A 650 -22.21 -8.36 -7.23
C LEU A 650 -21.56 -7.99 -5.89
N LYS A 651 -22.14 -8.43 -4.77
CA LYS A 651 -21.58 -8.19 -3.44
C LYS A 651 -20.19 -8.80 -3.28
N HIS A 652 -19.98 -10.00 -3.81
CA HIS A 652 -18.67 -10.65 -3.79
C HIS A 652 -17.64 -9.88 -4.63
N MET A 653 -18.01 -9.43 -5.84
CA MET A 653 -17.14 -8.61 -6.68
C MET A 653 -16.79 -7.28 -6.01
N GLN A 654 -17.77 -6.60 -5.41
CA GLN A 654 -17.53 -5.37 -4.64
C GLN A 654 -16.56 -5.58 -3.48
N GLN A 655 -16.65 -6.71 -2.77
CA GLN A 655 -15.71 -7.05 -1.69
C GLN A 655 -14.28 -7.26 -2.21
N LEU A 656 -14.13 -7.99 -3.32
CA LEU A 656 -12.83 -8.21 -3.96
C LEU A 656 -12.20 -6.89 -4.44
N ILE A 657 -12.99 -6.06 -5.10
CA ILE A 657 -12.54 -4.75 -5.58
C ILE A 657 -12.21 -3.82 -4.41
N ARG A 658 -13.00 -3.81 -3.31
CA ARG A 658 -12.66 -3.03 -2.10
C ARG A 658 -11.36 -3.48 -1.45
N ALA A 659 -11.00 -4.75 -1.58
CA ALA A 659 -9.71 -5.25 -1.09
C ALA A 659 -8.54 -4.74 -1.96
N ALA A 660 -8.74 -4.58 -3.28
CA ALA A 660 -7.75 -4.05 -4.21
C ALA A 660 -7.70 -2.50 -4.22
N ASN A 661 -8.82 -1.84 -3.92
CA ASN A 661 -8.98 -0.39 -3.92
C ASN A 661 -10.01 0.04 -2.86
N PRO A 662 -9.56 0.35 -1.63
CA PRO A 662 -10.45 0.67 -0.51
C PRO A 662 -11.27 1.95 -0.71
N SER A 663 -10.72 2.95 -1.41
CA SER A 663 -11.31 4.27 -1.60
C SER A 663 -12.18 4.40 -2.85
N THR A 664 -12.29 3.36 -3.67
CA THR A 664 -13.00 3.44 -4.95
C THR A 664 -14.51 3.72 -4.78
N ALA A 665 -15.03 4.59 -5.65
CA ALA A 665 -16.46 4.84 -5.80
C ALA A 665 -17.09 3.79 -6.71
N PHE A 666 -18.25 3.25 -6.30
CA PHE A 666 -19.02 2.30 -7.08
C PHE A 666 -20.20 2.98 -7.76
N ILE A 667 -20.20 2.93 -9.09
CA ILE A 667 -21.23 3.51 -9.95
C ILE A 667 -22.05 2.37 -10.56
N SER A 668 -23.36 2.49 -10.61
CA SER A 668 -24.24 1.52 -11.27
C SER A 668 -24.69 2.08 -12.61
N ALA A 669 -24.32 1.42 -13.72
CA ALA A 669 -24.64 1.86 -15.07
C ALA A 669 -25.06 0.67 -15.94
N GLU A 670 -26.34 0.34 -15.94
CA GLU A 670 -26.85 -0.85 -16.65
C GLU A 670 -26.50 -0.80 -18.14
N LYS A 671 -25.75 -1.80 -18.63
CA LYS A 671 -25.21 -1.85 -20.00
C LYS A 671 -24.47 -0.56 -20.42
N GLY A 672 -23.88 0.15 -19.47
CA GLY A 672 -23.15 1.41 -19.71
C GLY A 672 -23.99 2.69 -19.57
N ALA A 673 -25.31 2.61 -19.36
CA ALA A 673 -26.15 3.80 -19.20
C ALA A 673 -26.15 4.33 -17.76
N VAL A 674 -25.62 5.54 -17.55
CA VAL A 674 -25.53 6.17 -16.23
C VAL A 674 -26.78 7.00 -15.95
N LYS A 675 -27.45 6.76 -14.81
CA LYS A 675 -28.72 7.45 -14.48
C LYS A 675 -28.55 8.73 -13.66
N ARG A 676 -27.51 8.83 -12.83
CA ARG A 676 -27.32 9.94 -11.89
C ARG A 676 -26.27 10.93 -12.40
N THR A 677 -26.61 12.22 -12.39
CA THR A 677 -25.68 13.29 -12.81
C THR A 677 -24.40 13.34 -11.99
N GLU A 678 -24.46 13.06 -10.68
CA GLU A 678 -23.27 13.01 -9.83
C GLU A 678 -22.30 11.89 -10.25
N ASP A 679 -22.81 10.75 -10.70
CA ASP A 679 -21.98 9.65 -11.17
C ASP A 679 -21.26 10.02 -12.48
N ILE A 680 -21.93 10.78 -13.37
CA ILE A 680 -21.32 11.33 -14.58
C ILE A 680 -20.18 12.30 -14.22
N ARG A 681 -20.36 13.14 -13.19
CA ARG A 681 -19.30 14.05 -12.70
C ARG A 681 -18.10 13.30 -12.13
N LEU A 682 -18.31 12.17 -11.47
CA LEU A 682 -17.21 11.32 -10.98
C LEU A 682 -16.40 10.70 -12.14
N ILE A 683 -17.09 10.23 -13.19
CA ILE A 683 -16.44 9.67 -14.39
C ILE A 683 -15.64 10.74 -15.15
N LEU A 684 -16.16 11.97 -15.20
CA LEU A 684 -15.56 13.09 -15.94
C LEU A 684 -14.72 14.03 -15.07
N ASN A 685 -14.33 13.61 -13.86
CA ASN A 685 -13.57 14.47 -12.95
C ASN A 685 -12.21 14.86 -13.57
N ASP A 686 -11.85 16.14 -13.50
CA ASP A 686 -10.62 16.68 -14.09
C ASP A 686 -9.37 16.49 -13.22
N SER A 687 -9.55 16.10 -11.95
CA SER A 687 -8.48 16.00 -10.95
C SER A 687 -8.53 14.71 -10.14
N GLY A 688 -9.46 13.79 -10.44
CA GLY A 688 -9.64 12.54 -9.69
C GLY A 688 -8.39 11.68 -9.62
N PHE A 689 -7.60 11.65 -10.69
CA PHE A 689 -6.33 10.92 -10.77
C PHE A 689 -5.18 11.58 -9.98
N SER A 690 -5.25 12.90 -9.79
CA SER A 690 -4.20 13.72 -9.13
C SER A 690 -4.51 14.00 -7.65
N GLN A 691 -5.51 13.35 -7.07
CA GLN A 691 -5.79 13.48 -5.64
C GLN A 691 -4.64 12.92 -4.79
N SER A 692 -4.40 13.53 -3.62
CA SER A 692 -3.24 13.20 -2.78
C SER A 692 -3.15 11.73 -2.40
N HIS A 693 -4.27 11.12 -2.03
CA HIS A 693 -4.32 9.70 -1.68
C HIS A 693 -4.05 8.77 -2.87
N MET A 694 -4.37 9.19 -4.10
CA MET A 694 -4.12 8.44 -5.33
C MET A 694 -2.63 8.49 -5.68
N ILE A 695 -2.01 9.68 -5.60
CA ILE A 695 -0.57 9.86 -5.81
C ILE A 695 0.24 9.05 -4.78
N ASN A 696 -0.11 9.16 -3.51
CA ASN A 696 0.56 8.42 -2.43
C ASN A 696 0.45 6.90 -2.66
N ALA A 697 -0.75 6.39 -2.97
CA ALA A 697 -0.94 4.97 -3.28
C ALA A 697 -0.10 4.50 -4.48
N ARG A 698 0.11 5.33 -5.51
CA ARG A 698 0.94 4.93 -6.65
C ARG A 698 2.41 4.76 -6.28
N TYR A 699 2.98 5.64 -5.47
CA TYR A 699 4.37 5.48 -5.00
C TYR A 699 4.56 4.28 -4.06
N LEU A 700 3.50 3.90 -3.32
CA LEU A 700 3.51 2.73 -2.44
C LEU A 700 3.29 1.39 -3.16
N LEU A 701 2.67 1.38 -4.34
CA LEU A 701 2.27 0.14 -5.02
C LEU A 701 3.01 -0.09 -6.34
N TYR A 702 3.47 0.98 -7.01
CA TYR A 702 4.04 0.93 -8.35
C TYR A 702 5.35 1.72 -8.42
N PRO A 703 6.43 1.28 -7.75
CA PRO A 703 7.71 1.97 -7.78
C PRO A 703 8.20 2.18 -9.24
N GLY A 704 8.67 3.39 -9.57
CA GLY A 704 9.13 3.73 -10.93
C GLY A 704 8.02 4.08 -11.93
N TRP A 705 6.74 4.09 -11.53
CA TRP A 705 5.61 4.39 -12.44
C TRP A 705 5.71 5.76 -13.12
N TRP A 706 6.27 6.76 -12.42
CA TRP A 706 6.36 8.12 -12.95
C TRP A 706 7.31 8.20 -14.15
N GLU A 707 8.36 7.37 -14.13
CA GLU A 707 9.43 7.34 -15.13
C GLU A 707 9.20 6.26 -16.20
N GLY A 708 8.05 5.59 -16.19
CA GLY A 708 7.73 4.54 -17.15
C GLY A 708 8.50 3.23 -16.93
N ARG A 709 9.06 3.03 -15.73
CA ARG A 709 9.89 1.85 -15.41
C ARG A 709 9.14 0.72 -14.71
N PHE A 710 7.89 0.96 -14.31
CA PHE A 710 7.11 -0.08 -13.65
C PHE A 710 6.62 -1.12 -14.67
N ALA A 711 7.08 -2.37 -14.53
CA ALA A 711 6.63 -3.47 -15.36
C ALA A 711 5.56 -4.30 -14.63
N SER A 712 4.31 -4.17 -15.08
CA SER A 712 3.24 -5.05 -14.64
C SER A 712 3.43 -6.44 -15.22
N GLY A 713 4.10 -7.33 -14.48
CA GLY A 713 4.44 -8.68 -14.92
C GLY A 713 3.29 -9.47 -15.58
N SER A 714 3.64 -10.48 -16.38
CA SER A 714 2.67 -11.34 -17.05
C SER A 714 2.00 -12.29 -16.05
N GLY A 715 0.66 -12.23 -15.96
CA GLY A 715 -0.11 -13.13 -15.11
C GLY A 715 0.05 -14.60 -15.53
N SER A 716 -0.26 -15.53 -14.62
CA SER A 716 -0.11 -16.98 -14.86
C SER A 716 -0.95 -17.55 -16.03
N LEU A 717 -1.96 -16.82 -16.50
CA LEU A 717 -2.80 -17.16 -17.65
C LEU A 717 -2.78 -15.99 -18.64
N SER A 718 -2.24 -16.21 -19.84
CA SER A 718 -2.28 -15.24 -20.93
C SER A 718 -3.52 -15.46 -21.81
N ILE A 719 -4.35 -14.42 -21.93
CA ILE A 719 -5.46 -14.42 -22.89
C ILE A 719 -4.93 -13.87 -24.21
N SER A 720 -4.85 -14.71 -25.23
CA SER A 720 -4.51 -14.30 -26.58
C SER A 720 -5.70 -13.61 -27.25
N GLN A 721 -5.42 -12.51 -27.94
CA GLN A 721 -6.33 -11.84 -28.86
C GLN A 721 -5.95 -12.20 -30.30
N ARG A 722 -6.91 -12.69 -31.10
CA ARG A 722 -6.68 -13.08 -32.49
C ARG A 722 -7.77 -12.51 -33.38
N CYS A 723 -7.37 -11.70 -34.36
CA CYS A 723 -8.25 -11.21 -35.42
C CYS A 723 -8.30 -12.22 -36.57
N VAL A 724 -9.49 -12.51 -37.08
CA VAL A 724 -9.69 -13.32 -38.29
C VAL A 724 -10.57 -12.54 -39.25
N GLU A 725 -9.98 -12.14 -40.38
CA GLU A 725 -10.66 -11.46 -41.48
C GLU A 725 -11.18 -12.45 -42.51
N PHE A 726 -12.32 -12.13 -43.12
CA PHE A 726 -12.94 -12.91 -44.19
C PHE A 726 -13.85 -12.04 -45.08
N SER A 727 -14.10 -12.48 -46.31
CA SER A 727 -14.80 -11.70 -47.34
C SER A 727 -16.26 -12.11 -47.52
N ARG A 728 -16.60 -13.36 -47.20
CA ARG A 728 -17.91 -13.96 -47.53
C ARG A 728 -18.90 -13.94 -46.36
N PRO A 729 -20.21 -13.93 -46.62
CA PRO A 729 -21.23 -13.91 -45.57
C PRO A 729 -21.32 -15.25 -44.81
N LEU A 730 -21.69 -15.17 -43.53
CA LEU A 730 -21.96 -16.31 -42.67
C LEU A 730 -23.45 -16.68 -42.65
N GLU A 731 -23.76 -17.90 -42.26
CA GLU A 731 -25.13 -18.34 -42.00
C GLU A 731 -25.53 -18.01 -40.56
N ARG A 732 -26.50 -17.11 -40.40
CA ARG A 732 -26.90 -16.57 -39.09
C ARG A 732 -27.30 -17.65 -38.08
N ALA A 733 -28.07 -18.64 -38.52
CA ALA A 733 -28.53 -19.74 -37.68
C ALA A 733 -27.35 -20.60 -37.18
N LEU A 734 -26.40 -20.92 -38.07
CA LEU A 734 -25.22 -21.72 -37.74
C LEU A 734 -24.29 -20.96 -36.78
N PHE A 735 -24.06 -19.67 -37.05
CA PHE A 735 -23.26 -18.81 -36.17
C PHE A 735 -23.85 -18.74 -34.76
N LEU A 736 -25.15 -18.48 -34.64
CA LEU A 736 -25.84 -18.44 -33.34
C LEU A 736 -25.77 -19.79 -32.60
N GLN A 737 -25.95 -20.90 -33.32
CA GLN A 737 -25.84 -22.24 -32.75
C GLN A 737 -24.42 -22.49 -32.20
N ARG A 738 -23.38 -22.12 -32.95
CA ARG A 738 -21.98 -22.29 -32.55
C ARG A 738 -21.63 -21.40 -31.35
N CYS A 739 -22.04 -20.14 -31.36
CA CYS A 739 -21.85 -19.23 -30.23
C CYS A 739 -22.50 -19.75 -28.94
N LYS A 740 -23.73 -20.28 -29.02
CA LYS A 740 -24.41 -20.90 -27.87
C LYS A 740 -23.71 -22.17 -27.37
N ALA A 741 -23.14 -22.97 -28.28
CA ALA A 741 -22.41 -24.19 -27.93
C ALA A 741 -21.09 -23.90 -27.17
N LEU A 742 -20.51 -22.70 -27.30
CA LEU A 742 -19.26 -22.33 -26.63
C LEU A 742 -19.36 -22.45 -25.10
N LYS A 743 -20.50 -22.09 -24.52
CA LYS A 743 -20.71 -22.15 -23.06
C LYS A 743 -20.52 -23.56 -22.51
N SER A 744 -21.05 -24.56 -23.22
CA SER A 744 -20.90 -25.98 -22.86
C SER A 744 -19.52 -26.56 -23.18
N SER A 745 -18.76 -25.93 -24.08
CA SER A 745 -17.44 -26.43 -24.51
C SER A 745 -16.26 -25.87 -23.70
N ILE A 746 -16.50 -24.95 -22.75
CA ILE A 746 -15.44 -24.39 -21.89
C ILE A 746 -14.85 -25.49 -21.00
N LYS A 747 -13.55 -25.75 -21.15
CA LYS A 747 -12.81 -26.72 -20.33
C LYS A 747 -12.33 -26.06 -19.03
N PRO A 748 -12.47 -26.71 -17.86
CA PRO A 748 -11.99 -26.16 -16.59
C PRO A 748 -10.47 -26.26 -16.42
N SER A 749 -9.81 -27.23 -17.06
CA SER A 749 -8.35 -27.36 -17.15
C SER A 749 -7.98 -28.49 -18.13
N PRO A 750 -6.92 -28.34 -18.96
CA PRO A 750 -6.22 -27.10 -19.28
C PRO A 750 -7.16 -26.12 -20.01
N PHE A 751 -6.93 -24.81 -19.87
CA PHE A 751 -7.77 -23.77 -20.48
C PHE A 751 -7.53 -23.61 -21.99
N THR A 752 -6.51 -24.25 -22.54
CA THR A 752 -6.11 -24.16 -23.95
C THR A 752 -7.26 -24.54 -24.89
N GLY A 753 -7.50 -23.69 -25.89
CA GLY A 753 -8.60 -23.81 -26.86
C GLY A 753 -9.92 -23.18 -26.41
N ASN A 754 -10.04 -22.70 -25.16
CA ASN A 754 -11.25 -22.01 -24.72
C ASN A 754 -11.36 -20.62 -25.37
N ILE A 755 -12.52 -20.34 -25.95
CA ILE A 755 -12.92 -19.02 -26.45
C ILE A 755 -13.87 -18.39 -25.44
N TYR A 756 -13.51 -17.24 -24.87
CA TYR A 756 -14.30 -16.56 -23.84
C TYR A 756 -15.14 -15.40 -24.37
N HIS A 757 -14.62 -14.69 -25.38
CA HIS A 757 -15.31 -13.54 -25.97
C HIS A 757 -15.04 -13.49 -27.48
N ILE A 758 -16.08 -13.18 -28.25
CA ILE A 758 -16.02 -12.94 -29.69
C ILE A 758 -16.68 -11.61 -29.97
N SER A 759 -16.03 -10.74 -30.73
CA SER A 759 -16.62 -9.48 -31.19
C SER A 759 -16.11 -9.09 -32.57
N GLY A 760 -16.94 -8.44 -33.39
CA GLY A 760 -16.49 -7.94 -34.69
C GLY A 760 -17.65 -7.62 -35.61
N LYS A 761 -17.34 -7.49 -36.90
CA LYS A 761 -18.30 -7.15 -37.96
C LYS A 761 -18.45 -8.33 -38.91
N VAL A 762 -19.69 -8.74 -39.15
CA VAL A 762 -20.00 -9.86 -40.03
C VAL A 762 -21.14 -9.51 -40.98
N LEU A 763 -21.08 -10.03 -42.19
CA LEU A 763 -22.21 -10.06 -43.11
C LEU A 763 -22.92 -11.41 -42.97
N PHE A 764 -24.25 -11.42 -42.93
CA PHE A 764 -25.02 -12.67 -42.91
C PHE A 764 -25.73 -12.88 -44.24
N SER A 765 -25.91 -14.14 -44.64
CA SER A 765 -26.59 -14.48 -45.91
C SER A 765 -28.07 -14.06 -45.96
N ASP A 766 -28.68 -13.78 -44.81
CA ASP A 766 -30.06 -13.29 -44.68
C ASP A 766 -30.17 -11.74 -44.64
N ASN A 767 -29.05 -11.01 -44.70
CA ASN A 767 -29.05 -9.55 -44.57
C ASN A 767 -27.89 -8.89 -45.32
N ASP A 768 -28.21 -7.93 -46.18
CA ASP A 768 -27.23 -7.19 -46.99
C ASP A 768 -26.45 -6.13 -46.19
N ARG A 769 -26.85 -5.83 -44.95
CA ARG A 769 -26.13 -4.90 -44.07
C ARG A 769 -25.15 -5.64 -43.17
N GLN A 770 -23.96 -5.06 -42.99
CA GLN A 770 -23.02 -5.52 -41.98
C GLN A 770 -23.65 -5.43 -40.58
N MET A 771 -23.40 -6.46 -39.78
CA MET A 771 -23.88 -6.59 -38.42
C MET A 771 -22.69 -6.61 -37.45
N VAL A 772 -22.81 -5.86 -36.36
CA VAL A 772 -21.90 -5.96 -35.22
C VAL A 772 -22.36 -7.11 -34.34
N VAL A 773 -21.45 -8.03 -34.06
CA VAL A 773 -21.72 -9.18 -33.19
C VAL A 773 -20.85 -9.10 -31.94
N ASN A 774 -21.43 -9.51 -30.82
CA ASN A 774 -20.72 -9.71 -29.57
C ASN A 774 -21.27 -10.99 -28.90
N CYS A 775 -20.38 -11.92 -28.58
CA CYS A 775 -20.70 -13.17 -27.91
C CYS A 775 -19.79 -13.35 -26.70
N ASN A 776 -20.40 -13.54 -25.54
CA ASN A 776 -19.70 -13.90 -24.32
C ASN A 776 -20.02 -15.35 -23.94
N SER A 777 -19.01 -16.22 -24.02
CA SER A 777 -19.19 -17.67 -23.85
C SER A 777 -19.59 -18.07 -22.43
N ILE A 778 -19.23 -17.28 -21.40
CA ILE A 778 -19.52 -17.61 -20.00
C ILE A 778 -20.99 -17.35 -19.67
N SER A 779 -21.46 -16.14 -19.99
CA SER A 779 -22.88 -15.82 -19.82
C SER A 779 -23.75 -16.61 -20.81
N GLY A 780 -23.23 -16.88 -22.01
CA GLY A 780 -23.97 -17.44 -23.15
C GLY A 780 -24.75 -16.36 -23.90
N ASN A 781 -24.52 -15.08 -23.59
CA ASN A 781 -25.20 -13.97 -24.24
C ASN A 781 -24.57 -13.70 -25.61
N VAL A 782 -25.44 -13.59 -26.62
CA VAL A 782 -25.07 -13.21 -27.98
C VAL A 782 -25.92 -12.02 -28.40
N THR A 783 -25.30 -10.94 -28.79
CA THR A 783 -25.96 -9.74 -29.32
C THR A 783 -25.55 -9.53 -30.76
N ILE A 784 -26.54 -9.29 -31.62
CA ILE A 784 -26.35 -9.01 -33.04
C ILE A 784 -27.14 -7.73 -33.32
N ALA A 785 -26.45 -6.67 -33.73
CA ALA A 785 -27.05 -5.37 -34.04
C ALA A 785 -26.57 -4.90 -35.43
N PRO A 786 -27.38 -4.14 -36.18
CA PRO A 786 -26.91 -3.54 -37.43
C PRO A 786 -25.74 -2.60 -37.14
N ASP A 787 -24.72 -2.62 -37.99
CA ASP A 787 -23.65 -1.63 -37.90
C ASP A 787 -24.24 -0.25 -38.21
N GLN A 788 -24.33 0.59 -37.19
CA GLN A 788 -24.80 1.97 -37.35
C GLN A 788 -23.70 2.90 -37.89
N GLY A 789 -22.52 2.35 -38.19
CA GLY A 789 -21.31 3.11 -38.45
C GLY A 789 -20.79 3.64 -37.14
N THR A 790 -19.65 3.13 -36.67
CA THR A 790 -18.93 3.77 -35.57
C THR A 790 -18.64 5.21 -35.94
N HIS A 791 -19.09 6.17 -35.13
CA HIS A 791 -18.71 7.59 -35.26
C HIS A 791 -17.19 7.84 -35.10
N HIS A 792 -16.40 6.82 -34.72
CA HIS A 792 -15.03 6.96 -34.21
C HIS A 792 -14.01 5.98 -34.83
N GLY A 793 -14.20 5.49 -36.07
CA GLY A 793 -13.22 4.67 -36.79
C GLY A 793 -13.00 5.14 -38.24
N PRO A 794 -11.85 4.85 -38.87
CA PRO A 794 -11.64 5.12 -40.29
C PRO A 794 -12.72 4.42 -41.12
N ARG A 795 -13.47 5.19 -41.93
CA ARG A 795 -14.45 4.64 -42.87
C ARG A 795 -13.74 4.04 -44.09
N THR A 796 -13.18 2.84 -44.01
CA THR A 796 -12.76 2.10 -45.22
C THR A 796 -12.40 0.64 -44.93
N THR A 797 -13.31 -0.28 -45.24
CA THR A 797 -13.16 -1.49 -46.09
C THR A 797 -14.40 -2.38 -45.87
N ASN A 798 -14.95 -2.99 -46.92
CA ASN A 798 -16.13 -3.88 -46.83
C ASN A 798 -15.82 -5.25 -46.16
N ASN A 799 -14.69 -5.38 -45.47
CA ASN A 799 -14.18 -6.65 -45.00
C ASN A 799 -14.84 -7.06 -43.67
N CYS A 800 -15.29 -8.32 -43.58
CA CYS A 800 -15.78 -8.88 -42.32
C CYS A 800 -14.60 -9.33 -41.46
N TYR A 801 -14.71 -9.17 -40.15
CA TYR A 801 -13.70 -9.64 -39.22
C TYR A 801 -14.30 -10.05 -37.88
N LEU A 802 -13.64 -11.00 -37.22
CA LEU A 802 -13.97 -11.41 -35.86
C LEU A 802 -12.71 -11.43 -34.99
N MET A 803 -12.82 -10.78 -33.84
CA MET A 803 -11.83 -10.78 -32.78
C MET A 803 -12.18 -11.85 -31.75
N PHE A 804 -11.28 -12.79 -31.55
CA PHE A 804 -11.41 -13.88 -30.58
C PHE A 804 -10.49 -13.65 -29.40
N HIS A 805 -11.05 -13.75 -28.19
CA HIS A 805 -10.28 -13.74 -26.94
C HIS A 805 -10.37 -15.11 -26.28
N GLY A 806 -9.21 -15.73 -26.08
CA GLY A 806 -9.13 -17.08 -25.52
C GLY A 806 -7.71 -17.50 -25.17
N VAL A 807 -7.53 -18.74 -24.72
CA VAL A 807 -6.23 -19.24 -24.26
C VAL A 807 -5.66 -20.19 -25.30
N GLY A 808 -4.44 -19.93 -25.77
CA GLY A 808 -3.73 -20.79 -26.72
C GLY A 808 -4.51 -21.03 -28.02
N LEU A 809 -5.15 -19.99 -28.55
CA LEU A 809 -5.90 -20.07 -29.81
C LEU A 809 -4.94 -20.09 -31.01
N THR A 810 -5.20 -20.99 -31.96
CA THR A 810 -4.49 -21.07 -33.25
C THR A 810 -5.33 -20.44 -34.35
N GLN A 811 -4.68 -19.82 -35.33
CA GLN A 811 -5.39 -19.15 -36.43
C GLN A 811 -6.19 -20.15 -37.27
N GLU A 812 -5.61 -21.32 -37.54
CA GLU A 812 -6.21 -22.42 -38.30
C GLU A 812 -7.45 -22.96 -37.60
N GLY A 813 -7.37 -23.18 -36.27
CA GLY A 813 -8.51 -23.67 -35.49
C GLY A 813 -9.68 -22.68 -35.47
N LEU A 814 -9.39 -21.37 -35.46
CA LEU A 814 -10.42 -20.33 -35.58
C LEU A 814 -11.02 -20.25 -36.98
N LYS A 815 -10.20 -20.41 -38.03
CA LYS A 815 -10.69 -20.49 -39.42
C LYS A 815 -11.60 -21.71 -39.61
N ASP A 816 -11.22 -22.87 -39.09
CA ASP A 816 -12.05 -24.07 -39.11
C ASP A 816 -13.36 -23.87 -38.35
N TRP A 817 -13.30 -23.23 -37.17
CA TRP A 817 -14.51 -22.88 -36.43
C TRP A 817 -15.47 -22.00 -37.25
N LEU A 818 -14.94 -21.02 -38.00
CA LEU A 818 -15.74 -20.14 -38.86
C LEU A 818 -16.31 -20.84 -40.11
N ARG A 819 -15.59 -21.80 -40.69
CA ARG A 819 -16.12 -22.62 -41.81
C ARG A 819 -17.39 -23.36 -41.43
N HIS A 820 -17.52 -23.77 -40.17
CA HIS A 820 -18.75 -24.39 -39.66
C HIS A 820 -19.92 -23.42 -39.45
N CYS A 821 -19.68 -22.12 -39.57
CA CYS A 821 -20.69 -21.06 -39.57
C CYS A 821 -21.10 -20.64 -40.99
N ALA A 822 -20.51 -21.24 -42.03
CA ALA A 822 -20.80 -20.96 -43.44
C ALA A 822 -21.48 -22.17 -44.11
N LYS A 823 -21.96 -22.00 -45.34
CA LYS A 823 -22.51 -23.11 -46.14
C LYS A 823 -21.42 -24.16 -46.37
N GLN A 824 -21.66 -25.37 -45.87
CA GLN A 824 -20.73 -26.48 -46.03
C GLN A 824 -20.78 -27.02 -47.46
N LYS A 825 -19.62 -27.47 -47.96
CA LYS A 825 -19.55 -28.19 -49.23
C LYS A 825 -20.36 -29.48 -49.11
N VAL A 826 -21.25 -29.73 -50.08
CA VAL A 826 -21.99 -30.98 -50.16
C VAL A 826 -21.00 -32.13 -50.36
N GLU A 827 -21.04 -33.13 -49.49
CA GLU A 827 -20.15 -34.30 -49.58
C GLU A 827 -20.55 -35.20 -50.76
N LYS A 828 -19.56 -35.73 -51.48
CA LYS A 828 -19.78 -36.69 -52.55
C LYS A 828 -20.29 -38.01 -51.97
N LYS A 829 -21.30 -38.58 -52.61
CA LYS A 829 -21.79 -39.93 -52.26
C LYS A 829 -20.78 -40.97 -52.73
N VAL A 830 -20.48 -41.95 -51.87
CA VAL A 830 -19.58 -43.06 -52.18
C VAL A 830 -20.31 -44.08 -53.06
N LYS A 831 -19.64 -44.60 -54.10
CA LYS A 831 -20.20 -45.66 -54.95
C LYS A 831 -20.51 -46.91 -54.13
N LYS A 832 -21.68 -47.50 -54.38
CA LYS A 832 -22.12 -48.75 -53.77
C LYS A 832 -21.48 -49.95 -54.47
N ASN A 833 -21.28 -51.03 -53.71
CA ASN A 833 -20.92 -52.36 -54.19
C ASN A 833 -21.74 -53.41 -53.42
N LYS A 834 -21.64 -54.69 -53.79
CA LYS A 834 -22.41 -55.78 -53.13
C LYS A 834 -22.26 -55.81 -51.60
N ARG A 835 -21.11 -55.36 -51.06
CA ARG A 835 -20.82 -55.38 -49.61
C ARG A 835 -21.37 -54.16 -48.86
N THR A 836 -21.68 -53.07 -49.55
CA THR A 836 -22.18 -51.82 -48.95
C THR A 836 -23.70 -51.69 -49.01
N LEU A 837 -24.41 -52.69 -49.54
CA LEU A 837 -25.86 -52.71 -49.57
C LEU A 837 -26.43 -53.01 -48.18
N THR A 838 -27.38 -52.19 -47.75
CA THR A 838 -28.08 -52.39 -46.48
C THR A 838 -29.06 -53.56 -46.60
N PRO A 839 -29.39 -54.25 -45.48
CA PRO A 839 -30.38 -55.34 -45.49
C PRO A 839 -31.77 -54.89 -46.01
N GLN A 840 -32.12 -53.62 -45.82
CA GLN A 840 -33.37 -53.03 -46.32
C GLN A 840 -33.37 -52.91 -47.84
N GLU A 841 -32.24 -52.53 -48.45
CA GLU A 841 -32.09 -52.47 -49.91
C GLU A 841 -32.13 -53.85 -50.53
N ILE A 842 -31.45 -54.84 -49.92
CA ILE A 842 -31.50 -56.25 -50.36
C ILE A 842 -32.94 -56.77 -50.35
N ARG A 843 -33.69 -56.46 -49.28
CA ARG A 843 -35.12 -56.81 -49.18
C ARG A 843 -35.96 -56.08 -50.23
N TYR A 844 -35.69 -54.81 -50.49
CA TYR A 844 -36.39 -54.03 -51.53
C TYR A 844 -36.16 -54.62 -52.92
N ILE A 845 -34.91 -54.98 -53.25
CA ILE A 845 -34.56 -55.62 -54.53
C ILE A 845 -35.30 -56.95 -54.66
N HIS A 846 -35.31 -57.75 -53.58
CA HIS A 846 -36.03 -59.02 -53.56
C HIS A 846 -37.54 -58.83 -53.79
N VAL A 847 -38.20 -57.98 -53.00
CA VAL A 847 -39.65 -57.74 -53.12
C VAL A 847 -40.01 -57.19 -54.51
N LYS A 848 -39.16 -56.35 -55.11
CA LYS A 848 -39.44 -55.77 -56.43
C LYS A 848 -39.27 -56.74 -57.58
N ARG A 849 -38.37 -57.73 -57.47
CA ARG A 849 -37.90 -58.57 -58.58
C ARG A 849 -38.11 -60.08 -58.40
N HIS A 850 -38.63 -60.53 -57.25
CA HIS A 850 -38.83 -61.97 -56.98
C HIS A 850 -39.93 -62.63 -57.84
N LEU A 851 -40.75 -61.84 -58.54
CA LEU A 851 -41.78 -62.32 -59.47
C LEU A 851 -41.35 -62.19 -60.94
N ASP A 852 -40.11 -61.76 -61.20
CA ASP A 852 -39.57 -61.69 -62.57
C ASP A 852 -39.48 -63.11 -63.16
N PRO A 853 -39.57 -63.26 -64.50
CA PRO A 853 -39.60 -64.58 -65.13
C PRO A 853 -38.34 -65.40 -64.82
N LEU A 854 -38.55 -66.64 -64.39
CA LEU A 854 -37.49 -67.54 -63.99
C LEU A 854 -36.71 -68.05 -65.21
N PRO A 855 -35.38 -68.27 -65.08
CA PRO A 855 -34.60 -68.89 -66.13
C PRO A 855 -35.07 -70.33 -66.38
N PRO A 856 -34.88 -70.85 -67.61
CA PRO A 856 -35.27 -72.23 -67.96
C PRO A 856 -34.70 -73.25 -66.96
N GLY A 857 -35.56 -74.15 -66.47
CA GLY A 857 -35.18 -75.15 -65.48
C GLY A 857 -35.35 -74.72 -64.02
N TYR A 858 -35.99 -73.59 -63.72
CA TYR A 858 -36.37 -73.19 -62.36
C TYR A 858 -37.88 -72.96 -62.24
N PHE A 859 -38.46 -73.33 -61.10
CA PHE A 859 -39.85 -73.00 -60.75
C PHE A 859 -39.95 -72.53 -59.30
N TYR A 860 -40.93 -71.66 -59.01
CA TYR A 860 -41.18 -71.16 -57.67
C TYR A 860 -42.35 -71.93 -57.05
N ASN A 861 -42.14 -72.55 -55.89
CA ASN A 861 -43.14 -73.41 -55.24
C ASN A 861 -43.99 -72.69 -54.18
N GLY A 862 -43.97 -71.35 -54.16
CA GLY A 862 -44.66 -70.52 -53.16
C GLY A 862 -43.85 -70.22 -51.90
N HIS A 863 -42.72 -70.88 -51.68
CA HIS A 863 -41.81 -70.60 -50.56
C HIS A 863 -40.34 -70.49 -50.98
N HIS A 864 -39.89 -71.29 -51.95
CA HIS A 864 -38.49 -71.35 -52.39
C HIS A 864 -38.42 -71.44 -53.93
N PHE A 865 -37.28 -70.99 -54.48
CA PHE A 865 -36.94 -71.21 -55.89
C PHE A 865 -36.26 -72.57 -56.02
N VAL A 866 -36.81 -73.44 -56.86
CA VAL A 866 -36.35 -74.83 -57.00
C VAL A 866 -35.84 -75.07 -58.42
N SER A 867 -34.60 -75.55 -58.51
CA SER A 867 -33.99 -76.01 -59.77
C SER A 867 -34.61 -77.33 -60.22
N PHE A 868 -34.54 -77.64 -61.52
CA PHE A 868 -34.97 -78.91 -62.11
C PHE A 868 -34.29 -80.13 -61.46
N PHE A 869 -33.08 -79.93 -60.92
CA PHE A 869 -32.32 -80.95 -60.18
C PHE A 869 -32.68 -81.02 -58.67
N GLY A 870 -33.65 -80.24 -58.20
CA GLY A 870 -34.17 -80.27 -56.83
C GLY A 870 -33.48 -79.34 -55.82
N GLU A 871 -32.49 -78.55 -56.24
CA GLU A 871 -31.81 -77.56 -55.38
C GLU A 871 -32.75 -76.40 -55.01
N LYS A 872 -32.76 -76.01 -53.73
CA LYS A 872 -33.65 -74.95 -53.20
C LYS A 872 -32.86 -73.69 -52.87
N GLN A 873 -33.35 -72.54 -53.29
CA GLN A 873 -32.78 -71.22 -52.97
C GLN A 873 -33.85 -70.28 -52.38
N ASN A 874 -33.41 -69.43 -51.45
CA ASN A 874 -34.28 -68.44 -50.78
C ASN A 874 -34.47 -67.17 -51.62
N PHE A 875 -33.53 -66.89 -52.52
CA PHE A 875 -33.57 -65.74 -53.42
C PHE A 875 -33.78 -66.22 -54.86
N HIS A 876 -34.24 -65.30 -55.72
CA HIS A 876 -34.41 -65.57 -57.14
C HIS A 876 -33.09 -66.09 -57.75
N PRO A 877 -33.08 -67.05 -58.70
CA PRO A 877 -31.84 -67.59 -59.26
C PRO A 877 -30.94 -66.52 -59.93
N LEU A 878 -31.55 -65.43 -60.41
CA LEU A 878 -30.85 -64.25 -60.97
C LEU A 878 -30.64 -63.12 -59.94
N PHE A 879 -30.76 -63.38 -58.65
CA PHE A 879 -30.73 -62.33 -57.63
C PHE A 879 -29.40 -61.58 -57.60
N ASP A 880 -28.28 -62.28 -57.82
CA ASP A 880 -26.97 -61.62 -57.95
C ASP A 880 -26.92 -60.63 -59.13
N GLN A 881 -27.59 -60.94 -60.24
CA GLN A 881 -27.71 -60.05 -61.38
C GLN A 881 -28.60 -58.84 -61.03
N PHE A 882 -29.70 -59.05 -60.29
CA PHE A 882 -30.55 -57.94 -59.82
C PHE A 882 -29.82 -57.02 -58.84
N ILE A 883 -28.94 -57.59 -58.01
CA ILE A 883 -28.02 -56.81 -57.16
C ILE A 883 -27.07 -55.99 -58.03
N ASP A 884 -26.47 -56.58 -59.06
CA ASP A 884 -25.54 -55.88 -59.96
C ASP A 884 -26.22 -54.75 -60.75
N GLU A 885 -27.43 -54.99 -61.28
CA GLU A 885 -28.25 -53.97 -61.95
C GLU A 885 -28.64 -52.83 -61.02
N TYR A 886 -29.05 -53.14 -59.79
CA TYR A 886 -29.38 -52.12 -58.78
C TYR A 886 -28.15 -51.30 -58.39
N VAL A 887 -27.01 -51.95 -58.18
CA VAL A 887 -25.74 -51.27 -57.87
C VAL A 887 -25.33 -50.38 -59.04
N GLN A 888 -25.48 -50.84 -60.28
CA GLN A 888 -25.15 -50.06 -61.47
C GLN A 888 -26.04 -48.80 -61.58
N GLU A 889 -27.36 -48.94 -61.41
CA GLU A 889 -28.28 -47.80 -61.48
C GLU A 889 -28.09 -46.82 -60.31
N ALA A 890 -27.94 -47.34 -59.08
CA ALA A 890 -27.65 -46.51 -57.91
C ALA A 890 -26.32 -45.77 -58.05
N ASN A 891 -25.29 -46.41 -58.63
CA ASN A 891 -24.01 -45.77 -58.91
C ASN A 891 -24.12 -44.71 -60.01
N LYS A 892 -24.96 -44.92 -61.02
CA LYS A 892 -25.24 -43.92 -62.05
C LYS A 892 -25.92 -42.68 -61.48
N GLU A 893 -26.86 -42.85 -60.54
CA GLU A 893 -27.47 -41.74 -59.79
C GLU A 893 -26.44 -41.03 -58.89
N ILE A 894 -25.58 -41.80 -58.18
CA ILE A 894 -24.50 -41.25 -57.36
C ILE A 894 -23.50 -40.46 -58.21
N GLU A 895 -23.15 -40.94 -59.41
CA GLU A 895 -22.29 -40.23 -60.35
C GLU A 895 -22.94 -38.97 -60.90
N ARG A 896 -24.25 -38.99 -61.16
CA ARG A 896 -24.99 -37.77 -61.53
C ARG A 896 -24.95 -36.75 -60.40
N PHE A 897 -25.27 -37.16 -59.18
CA PHE A 897 -25.20 -36.30 -57.99
C PHE A 897 -23.78 -35.75 -57.76
N ASN A 898 -22.75 -36.59 -57.83
CA ASN A 898 -21.36 -36.15 -57.65
C ASN A 898 -20.89 -35.19 -58.74
N ARG A 899 -21.36 -35.36 -59.99
CA ARG A 899 -21.11 -34.39 -61.07
C ARG A 899 -21.81 -33.06 -60.82
N GLU A 900 -23.05 -33.08 -60.33
CA GLU A 900 -23.77 -31.86 -59.93
C GLU A 900 -23.05 -31.14 -58.78
N VAL A 901 -22.49 -31.89 -57.82
CA VAL A 901 -21.64 -31.34 -56.75
C VAL A 901 -20.33 -30.74 -57.29
N ASP A 902 -19.72 -31.35 -58.31
CA ASP A 902 -18.49 -30.84 -58.94
C ASP A 902 -18.72 -29.57 -59.78
N LEU A 903 -19.93 -29.41 -60.33
CA LEU A 903 -20.33 -28.21 -61.08
C LEU A 903 -20.71 -27.02 -60.18
N GLN A 904 -20.93 -27.25 -58.88
CA GLN A 904 -21.18 -26.16 -57.94
C GLN A 904 -19.85 -25.49 -57.55
N PRO A 905 -19.63 -24.19 -57.89
CA PRO A 905 -18.45 -23.48 -57.45
C PRO A 905 -18.50 -23.31 -55.93
N HIS A 906 -17.64 -24.05 -55.22
CA HIS A 906 -17.43 -23.86 -53.80
C HIS A 906 -16.10 -23.14 -53.61
N SER A 907 -16.14 -21.91 -53.13
CA SER A 907 -14.94 -21.20 -52.68
C SER A 907 -15.03 -20.93 -51.18
N ASP A 908 -13.89 -21.07 -50.52
CA ASP A 908 -13.75 -20.99 -49.06
C ASP A 908 -14.15 -19.60 -48.56
N LEU A 909 -14.50 -19.51 -47.28
CA LEU A 909 -14.87 -18.27 -46.60
C LEU A 909 -13.75 -17.20 -46.71
N PHE A 910 -12.51 -17.66 -46.85
CA PHE A 910 -11.30 -16.85 -46.91
C PHE A 910 -10.76 -16.63 -48.32
N ASP A 911 -11.41 -17.21 -49.34
CA ASP A 911 -11.04 -16.98 -50.74
C ASP A 911 -11.59 -15.62 -51.19
N THR A 912 -10.71 -14.78 -51.74
CA THR A 912 -11.03 -13.45 -52.29
C THR A 912 -11.76 -13.52 -53.61
#